data_AF-A0A956ASZ8-F1
#
_entry.id   AF-A0A956ASZ8-F1
#
_cell.length_a   1.000
_cell.length_b   1.000
_cell.length_c   1.000
_cell.angle_alpha   90.00
_cell.angle_beta   90.00
_cell.angle_gamma   90.00
#
_symmetry.space_group_name_H-M   'P 1'
#
loop_
_entity.id
_entity.type
_entity.pdbx_description
1 polymer ?
#
loop_
_entity_poly.entity_id
_entity_poly.type
_entity_poly.pdbx_seq_one_letter_code
_entity_poly.pdbx_strand_id
1 'polypeptide(L)'
;MKAALPLLLGLLVATPAAAHRTSAPSRAELTDELRGINQQLDYARRRIDLTLDADPTSALTLLHRAQVDFFSGDPARAAARLLDLLSRPGFADHAARADALSWLGESLWALGLQRAARQHLREAVDAPKQTPSAFQRRLAAWLERAGPEASTEGLRLLWRRAQLTDQPQNARVRYLFGRAFYRAGALGDAEGAFASVPPGGLPHLRARYFLGVLALRRDDLDAAATAFEEARAAWTAQMAALPAAPLDLDDIDEDGPAREATEIDVPAPADDKAAEHLEALHRLGAVIHLALARLAAAQGEPERAWTLYRRVPPGDPDFEAAMEEAVFVLLQRDAHDRGVRVLDQLVAQQTPGLRAARLALWRAQLMAQGTRYEDAQAAYQALDDEFAGRRAALDAALAAKPDALNDATLAWNAPRDGERAQAVDAELATQTKALAEAAEMARALAALSTDAALPAVRDGRALTIALAEQLVRFDARLSEAEAAAHRESDTADEPHGGGPPASVHDVELLRASATRMRGRLGRFEKQLDRYSRSMRQRLDAVLAAEQPALARLEVRLAAEQAAMGRLAGEMRNTARENLETAAAEAVLGQVEIAWWRKEEVSRQIRAAAQARDAAQQTLSAPESAPTPAPIPDAAPTGEPPPADEPPVDPTNPGGIARLR
;
A
#
# COMPACT_ATOMS: atom_id res chain seq x y z
N MET A 1 -2.49 32.24 9.74
CA MET A 1 -3.27 32.58 10.96
C MET A 1 -2.46 32.06 12.15
N LYS A 2 -1.62 32.83 12.87
CA LYS A 2 -1.77 34.04 13.70
C LYS A 2 -2.82 33.91 14.82
N ALA A 3 -2.35 34.13 16.06
CA ALA A 3 -3.01 34.14 17.39
C ALA A 3 -3.14 32.76 18.07
N ALA A 4 -2.84 32.55 19.35
CA ALA A 4 -2.64 33.46 20.48
C ALA A 4 -1.71 32.85 21.56
N LEU A 5 -0.79 33.66 22.09
CA LEU A 5 -0.24 33.52 23.44
C LEU A 5 -0.15 34.94 24.04
N PRO A 6 -1.00 35.32 24.99
CA PRO A 6 -0.81 36.54 25.77
C PRO A 6 -0.28 36.22 27.18
N LEU A 7 0.18 37.29 27.84
CA LEU A 7 0.59 37.44 29.25
C LEU A 7 2.07 37.19 29.57
N LEU A 8 2.86 38.28 29.54
CA LEU A 8 3.50 38.88 30.73
C LEU A 8 4.44 40.01 30.31
N LEU A 9 3.91 41.10 29.75
CA LEU A 9 4.70 42.32 29.58
C LEU A 9 3.76 43.53 29.49
N GLY A 10 3.81 44.40 30.50
CA GLY A 10 3.25 45.76 30.42
C GLY A 10 2.32 46.17 31.55
N LEU A 11 2.87 46.48 32.73
CA LEU A 11 2.34 47.56 33.59
C LEU A 11 3.49 48.14 34.42
N LEU A 12 4.32 48.95 33.77
CA LEU A 12 5.34 49.78 34.42
C LEU A 12 4.66 51.09 34.84
N VAL A 13 4.03 51.07 36.02
CA VAL A 13 3.65 52.28 36.73
C VAL A 13 4.92 52.84 37.34
N ALA A 14 5.32 54.04 36.93
CA ALA A 14 6.38 54.79 37.58
C ALA A 14 5.92 55.16 39.00
N THR A 15 6.24 54.33 39.98
CA THR A 15 6.11 54.68 41.39
C THR A 15 7.20 55.71 41.75
N PRO A 16 6.86 56.76 42.52
CA PRO A 16 7.86 57.69 43.01
C PRO A 16 8.86 56.93 43.88
N ALA A 17 10.15 57.19 43.65
CA ALA A 17 11.25 56.65 44.43
C ALA A 17 11.15 57.15 45.89
N ALA A 18 10.34 56.47 46.69
CA ALA A 18 10.54 56.47 48.13
C ALA A 18 11.95 55.93 48.34
N ALA A 19 12.84 56.76 48.88
CA ALA A 19 14.16 56.35 49.32
C ALA A 19 13.99 55.36 50.48
N HIS A 20 13.63 54.12 50.16
CA HIS A 20 13.83 53.00 51.05
C HIS A 20 15.32 52.98 51.32
N ARG A 21 15.70 53.28 52.57
CA ARG A 21 17.01 52.93 53.08
C ARG A 21 17.09 51.42 52.94
N THR A 22 17.70 50.95 51.85
CA THR A 22 17.98 49.55 51.63
C THR A 22 18.92 49.15 52.75
N SER A 23 18.37 48.47 53.76
CA SER A 23 19.18 47.81 54.77
C SER A 23 20.20 46.94 54.04
N ALA A 24 21.46 46.98 54.47
CA ALA A 24 22.49 46.16 53.88
C ALA A 24 22.02 44.69 53.91
N PRO A 25 22.21 43.93 52.82
CA PRO A 25 21.67 42.58 52.73
C PRO A 25 22.27 41.71 53.83
N SER A 26 21.40 40.97 54.53
CA SER A 26 21.85 40.09 55.62
C SER A 26 22.64 38.90 55.06
N ARG A 27 23.52 38.32 55.89
CA ARG A 27 24.24 37.08 55.54
C ARG A 27 23.28 35.96 55.11
N ALA A 28 22.15 35.83 55.78
CA ALA A 28 21.13 34.82 55.48
C ALA A 28 20.57 35.01 54.08
N GLU A 29 20.21 36.24 53.69
CA GLU A 29 19.73 36.55 52.34
C GLU A 29 20.75 36.22 51.26
N LEU A 30 22.01 36.61 51.44
CA LEU A 30 23.08 36.31 50.46
C LEU A 30 23.33 34.79 50.35
N THR A 31 23.25 34.07 51.47
CA THR A 31 23.43 32.60 51.48
C THR A 31 22.27 31.90 50.78
N ASP A 32 21.03 32.34 51.00
CA ASP A 32 19.84 31.78 50.37
C ASP A 32 19.80 32.07 48.87
N GLU A 33 20.21 33.28 48.45
CA GLU A 33 20.36 33.63 47.03
C GLU A 33 21.38 32.72 46.31
N LEU A 34 22.58 32.54 46.88
CA LEU A 34 23.57 31.61 46.33
C LEU A 34 23.05 30.16 46.28
N ARG A 35 22.30 29.73 47.32
CA ARG A 35 21.69 28.39 47.34
C ARG A 35 20.67 28.24 46.22
N GLY A 36 19.84 29.26 45.98
CA GLY A 36 18.88 29.29 44.87
C GLY A 36 19.56 29.20 43.50
N ILE A 37 20.60 30.01 43.26
CA ILE A 37 21.43 29.96 42.04
C ILE A 37 22.02 28.56 41.85
N ASN A 38 22.57 27.97 42.91
CA ASN A 38 23.17 26.64 42.85
C ASN A 38 22.12 25.55 42.55
N GLN A 39 20.93 25.62 43.16
CA GLN A 39 19.84 24.67 42.89
C GLN A 39 19.35 24.77 41.45
N GLN A 40 19.23 25.99 40.91
CA GLN A 40 18.86 26.21 39.50
C GLN A 40 19.93 25.66 38.56
N LEU A 41 21.22 25.85 38.86
CA LEU A 41 22.32 25.26 38.10
C LEU A 41 22.33 23.72 38.19
N ASP A 42 22.09 23.15 39.36
CA ASP A 42 21.98 21.69 39.56
C ASP A 42 20.75 21.11 38.85
N TYR A 43 19.65 21.85 38.76
CA TYR A 43 18.47 21.48 37.98
C TYR A 43 18.76 21.56 36.47
N ALA A 44 19.42 22.62 36.01
CA ALA A 44 19.85 22.80 34.62
C ALA A 44 20.74 21.64 34.17
N ARG A 45 21.76 21.37 34.99
CA ARG A 45 22.70 20.30 34.79
C ARG A 45 21.99 18.95 34.80
N ARG A 46 21.15 18.66 35.79
CA ARG A 46 20.36 17.42 35.80
C ARG A 46 19.44 17.31 34.59
N ARG A 47 18.82 18.39 34.12
CA ARG A 47 17.97 18.35 32.93
C ARG A 47 18.76 18.02 31.67
N ILE A 48 19.98 18.54 31.53
CA ILE A 48 20.87 18.21 30.40
C ILE A 48 21.52 16.84 30.56
N ASP A 49 21.97 16.49 31.76
CA ASP A 49 22.49 15.17 32.07
C ASP A 49 21.37 14.11 31.89
N LEU A 50 20.09 14.38 32.19
CA LEU A 50 18.94 13.53 31.84
C LEU A 50 18.63 13.46 30.33
N THR A 51 19.11 14.43 29.56
CA THR A 51 19.11 14.33 28.08
C THR A 51 20.32 13.59 27.53
N LEU A 52 21.42 13.50 28.28
CA LEU A 52 22.67 12.87 27.85
C LEU A 52 22.82 11.43 28.33
N ASP A 53 22.47 11.17 29.58
CA ASP A 53 22.40 9.85 30.20
C ASP A 53 21.02 9.25 29.96
N ALA A 54 21.02 8.01 29.50
CA ALA A 54 19.81 7.22 29.32
C ALA A 54 19.34 6.68 30.67
N ASP A 55 18.86 7.57 31.55
CA ASP A 55 18.00 7.11 32.65
C ASP A 55 16.86 6.27 32.04
N PRO A 56 16.65 5.00 32.47
CA PRO A 56 15.68 4.10 31.85
C PRO A 56 14.27 4.69 31.75
N THR A 57 13.86 5.49 32.75
CA THR A 57 12.55 6.14 32.78
C THR A 57 12.45 7.28 31.74
N SER A 58 13.52 8.07 31.59
CA SER A 58 13.63 9.11 30.56
C SER A 58 13.60 8.51 29.14
N ALA A 59 14.31 7.39 28.94
CA ALA A 59 14.37 6.68 27.66
C ALA A 59 12.99 6.15 27.22
N LEU A 60 12.24 5.53 28.14
CA LEU A 60 10.88 5.06 27.86
C LEU A 60 9.91 6.21 27.58
N THR A 61 10.05 7.33 28.30
CA THR A 61 9.22 8.53 28.07
C THR A 61 9.43 9.09 26.66
N LEU A 62 10.68 9.12 26.18
CA LEU A 62 10.98 9.56 24.82
C LEU A 62 10.45 8.60 23.77
N LEU A 63 10.55 7.29 24.01
CA LEU A 63 9.97 6.28 23.14
C LEU A 63 8.45 6.45 23.02
N HIS A 64 7.73 6.61 24.13
CA HIS A 64 6.28 6.84 24.12
C HIS A 64 5.91 8.15 23.41
N ARG A 65 6.67 9.23 23.60
CA ARG A 65 6.42 10.49 22.87
C ARG A 65 6.62 10.32 21.37
N ALA A 66 7.64 9.58 20.95
CA ALA A 66 7.84 9.29 19.54
C ALA A 66 6.69 8.44 18.95
N GLN A 67 6.16 7.48 19.71
CA GLN A 67 4.97 6.72 19.29
C GLN A 67 3.75 7.62 19.13
N VAL A 68 3.52 8.54 20.08
CA VAL A 68 2.42 9.52 19.99
C VAL A 68 2.59 10.38 18.74
N ASP A 69 3.80 10.89 18.46
CA ASP A 69 4.05 11.68 17.25
C ASP A 69 3.77 10.87 15.98
N PHE A 70 4.16 9.58 15.93
CA PHE A 70 3.89 8.69 14.79
C PHE A 70 2.38 8.48 14.57
N PHE A 71 1.64 8.13 15.62
CA PHE A 71 0.18 7.92 15.53
C PHE A 71 -0.60 9.22 15.29
N SER A 72 -0.02 10.38 15.61
CA SER A 72 -0.60 11.69 15.30
C SER A 72 -0.35 12.14 13.85
N GLY A 73 0.31 11.29 13.03
CA GLY A 73 0.61 11.60 11.63
C GLY A 73 1.86 12.46 11.43
N ASP A 74 2.73 12.61 12.43
CA ASP A 74 4.02 13.31 12.34
C ASP A 74 5.21 12.32 12.45
N PRO A 75 5.45 11.49 11.42
CA PRO A 75 6.53 10.51 11.43
C PRO A 75 7.93 11.18 11.42
N ALA A 76 8.04 12.43 10.94
CA ALA A 76 9.30 13.17 10.94
C ALA A 76 9.77 13.50 12.35
N ARG A 77 8.87 14.01 13.19
CA ARG A 77 9.17 14.29 14.60
C ARG A 77 9.42 13.00 15.39
N ALA A 78 8.66 11.95 15.12
CA ALA A 78 8.89 10.63 15.71
C ALA A 78 10.31 10.11 15.41
N ALA A 79 10.71 10.13 14.13
CA ALA A 79 12.03 9.71 13.68
C ALA A 79 13.16 10.52 14.35
N ALA A 80 13.02 11.85 14.43
CA ALA A 80 14.00 12.72 15.08
C ALA A 80 14.20 12.38 16.57
N ARG A 81 13.12 12.14 17.32
CA ARG A 81 13.20 11.73 18.73
C ARG A 81 13.82 10.34 18.89
N LEU A 82 13.50 9.41 18.01
CA LEU A 82 14.03 8.04 18.07
C LEU A 82 15.53 8.03 17.74
N LEU A 83 15.98 8.86 16.79
CA LEU A 83 17.40 9.04 16.50
C LEU A 83 18.15 9.68 17.68
N ASP A 84 17.56 10.66 18.37
CA ASP A 84 18.13 11.21 19.62
C ASP A 84 18.22 10.12 20.69
N LEU A 85 17.16 9.33 20.87
CA LEU A 85 17.12 8.24 21.85
C LEU A 85 18.20 7.17 21.57
N LEU A 86 18.28 6.70 20.32
CA LEU A 86 19.26 5.70 19.87
C LEU A 86 20.70 6.23 19.89
N SER A 87 20.89 7.54 19.87
CA SER A 87 22.19 8.20 19.94
C SER A 87 22.79 8.22 21.36
N ARG A 88 22.00 7.92 22.39
CA ARG A 88 22.44 7.95 23.80
C ARG A 88 23.29 6.72 24.13
N PRO A 89 24.51 6.88 24.67
CA PRO A 89 25.39 5.75 24.97
C PRO A 89 24.74 4.67 25.85
N GLY A 90 24.01 5.08 26.89
CA GLY A 90 23.35 4.15 27.80
C GLY A 90 22.12 3.43 27.22
N PHE A 91 21.61 3.87 26.06
CA PHE A 91 20.47 3.21 25.41
C PHE A 91 20.89 2.05 24.52
N ALA A 92 22.19 1.90 24.24
CA ALA A 92 22.71 0.86 23.37
C ALA A 92 22.35 -0.57 23.86
N ASP A 93 22.37 -0.78 25.17
CA ASP A 93 22.06 -2.07 25.80
C ASP A 93 20.66 -2.13 26.44
N HIS A 94 19.84 -1.10 26.21
CA HIS A 94 18.52 -0.98 26.83
C HIS A 94 17.51 -1.95 26.19
N ALA A 95 16.65 -2.57 27.02
CA ALA A 95 15.67 -3.56 26.56
C ALA A 95 14.69 -3.01 25.50
N ALA A 96 14.35 -1.73 25.59
CA ALA A 96 13.47 -1.04 24.64
C ALA A 96 14.15 -0.64 23.32
N ARG A 97 15.44 -0.93 23.12
CA ARG A 97 16.15 -0.57 21.88
C ARG A 97 15.53 -1.20 20.64
N ALA A 98 15.10 -2.46 20.73
CA ALA A 98 14.45 -3.16 19.63
C ALA A 98 13.11 -2.51 19.23
N ASP A 99 12.36 -1.99 20.21
CA ASP A 99 11.13 -1.22 19.95
C ASP A 99 11.46 0.11 19.28
N ALA A 100 12.44 0.86 19.81
CA ALA A 100 12.85 2.12 19.22
C ALA A 100 13.33 1.97 17.77
N LEU A 101 14.10 0.92 17.46
CA LEU A 101 14.53 0.59 16.10
C LEU A 101 13.33 0.22 15.20
N SER A 102 12.33 -0.50 15.74
CA SER A 102 11.13 -0.86 14.99
C SER A 102 10.32 0.39 14.62
N TRP A 103 10.05 1.25 15.61
CA TRP A 103 9.33 2.51 15.39
C TRP A 103 10.09 3.47 14.51
N LEU A 104 11.43 3.50 14.59
CA LEU A 104 12.25 4.30 13.70
C LEU A 104 12.13 3.76 12.27
N GLY A 105 12.21 2.44 12.11
CA GLY A 105 12.01 1.78 10.82
C GLY A 105 10.64 2.08 10.21
N GLU A 106 9.56 2.04 11.00
CA GLU A 106 8.21 2.38 10.56
C GLU A 106 8.05 3.88 10.22
N SER A 107 8.64 4.76 11.03
CA SER A 107 8.62 6.21 10.79
C SER A 107 9.37 6.57 9.51
N LEU A 108 10.56 6.00 9.32
CA LEU A 108 11.36 6.20 8.10
C LEU A 108 10.65 5.61 6.87
N TRP A 109 9.93 4.50 7.02
CA TRP A 109 9.12 3.94 5.93
C TRP A 109 7.99 4.89 5.54
N ALA A 110 7.28 5.45 6.53
CA ALA A 110 6.22 6.44 6.31
C ALA A 110 6.75 7.73 5.64
N LEU A 111 8.01 8.08 5.87
CA LEU A 111 8.72 9.20 5.22
C LEU A 111 9.28 8.85 3.83
N GLY A 112 9.03 7.65 3.30
CA GLY A 112 9.58 7.22 2.00
C GLY A 112 11.07 6.83 2.03
N LEU A 113 11.73 6.84 3.19
CA LEU A 113 13.15 6.48 3.36
C LEU A 113 13.33 4.96 3.47
N GLN A 114 12.89 4.23 2.44
CA GLN A 114 12.77 2.77 2.46
C GLN A 114 14.08 2.04 2.76
N ARG A 115 15.23 2.53 2.27
CA ARG A 115 16.53 1.86 2.50
C ARG A 115 16.92 1.89 3.99
N ALA A 116 16.85 3.07 4.62
CA ALA A 116 17.14 3.24 6.04
C ALA A 116 16.10 2.49 6.91
N ALA A 117 14.82 2.57 6.53
CA ALA A 117 13.74 1.85 7.18
C ALA A 117 14.01 0.33 7.24
N ARG A 118 14.39 -0.28 6.10
CA ARG A 118 14.68 -1.72 6.02
C ARG A 118 15.86 -2.11 6.90
N GLN A 119 16.92 -1.30 6.93
CA GLN A 119 18.07 -1.53 7.79
C GLN A 119 17.65 -1.54 9.27
N HIS A 120 16.94 -0.51 9.74
CA HIS A 120 16.53 -0.43 11.15
C HIS A 120 15.49 -1.48 11.53
N LEU A 121 14.55 -1.82 10.65
CA LEU A 121 13.65 -2.95 10.87
C LEU A 121 14.42 -4.27 10.97
N ARG A 122 15.46 -4.46 10.14
CA ARG A 122 16.31 -5.65 10.20
C ARG A 122 17.10 -5.71 11.51
N GLU A 123 17.72 -4.61 11.91
CA GLU A 123 18.40 -4.48 13.22
C GLU A 123 17.43 -4.77 14.38
N ALA A 124 16.17 -4.33 14.27
CA ALA A 124 15.15 -4.61 15.27
C ALA A 124 14.76 -6.09 15.35
N VAL A 125 14.73 -6.82 14.22
CA VAL A 125 14.50 -8.28 14.18
C VAL A 125 15.71 -9.05 14.72
N ASP A 126 16.92 -8.54 14.48
CA ASP A 126 18.17 -9.15 14.92
C ASP A 126 18.56 -8.80 16.37
N ALA A 127 17.88 -7.85 17.00
CA ALA A 127 18.17 -7.45 18.38
C ALA A 127 18.11 -8.65 19.35
N PRO A 128 19.05 -8.76 20.30
CA PRO A 128 19.05 -9.83 21.28
C PRO A 128 17.92 -9.67 22.31
N LYS A 129 17.58 -10.75 23.03
CA LYS A 129 16.66 -10.74 24.20
C LYS A 129 15.25 -10.20 23.92
N GLN A 130 14.62 -10.66 22.85
CA GLN A 130 13.23 -10.35 22.53
C GLN A 130 12.29 -11.44 23.05
N THR A 131 11.08 -11.07 23.46
CA THR A 131 10.02 -12.05 23.66
C THR A 131 9.61 -12.64 22.29
N PRO A 132 9.18 -13.91 22.22
CA PRO A 132 8.80 -14.51 20.94
C PRO A 132 7.69 -13.74 20.20
N SER A 133 6.72 -13.19 20.92
CA SER A 133 5.64 -12.39 20.33
C SER A 133 6.13 -11.06 19.74
N ALA A 134 7.09 -10.40 20.40
CA ALA A 134 7.70 -9.17 19.88
C ALA A 134 8.58 -9.46 18.65
N PHE A 135 9.34 -10.55 18.67
CA PHE A 135 10.10 -11.02 17.51
C PHE A 135 9.18 -11.26 16.30
N GLN A 136 8.08 -12.00 16.48
CA GLN A 136 7.14 -12.28 15.39
C GLN A 136 6.47 -11.01 14.84
N ARG A 137 6.13 -10.04 15.69
CA ARG A 137 5.55 -8.76 15.25
C ARG A 137 6.53 -7.98 14.38
N ARG A 138 7.78 -7.84 14.83
CA ARG A 138 8.85 -7.15 14.07
C ARG A 138 9.19 -7.88 12.79
N LEU A 139 9.22 -9.21 12.83
CA LEU A 139 9.46 -10.05 11.66
C LEU A 139 8.33 -9.90 10.63
N ALA A 140 7.07 -9.86 11.06
CA ALA A 140 5.94 -9.59 10.16
C ALA A 140 6.06 -8.20 9.51
N ALA A 141 6.35 -7.17 10.30
CA ALA A 141 6.54 -5.80 9.80
C ALA A 141 7.69 -5.69 8.79
N TRP A 142 8.80 -6.40 9.04
CA TRP A 142 9.94 -6.49 8.12
C TRP A 142 9.59 -7.30 6.86
N LEU A 143 8.95 -8.47 6.97
CA LEU A 143 8.57 -9.28 5.80
C LEU A 143 7.58 -8.55 4.89
N GLU A 144 6.68 -7.74 5.45
CA GLU A 144 5.71 -6.96 4.69
C GLU A 144 6.37 -5.89 3.82
N ARG A 145 7.41 -5.26 4.35
CA ARG A 145 8.05 -4.08 3.74
C ARG A 145 9.34 -4.41 2.98
N ALA A 146 10.16 -5.28 3.56
CA ALA A 146 11.53 -5.59 3.11
C ALA A 146 11.70 -7.01 2.57
N GLY A 147 10.80 -7.93 2.95
CA GLY A 147 10.86 -9.35 2.58
C GLY A 147 11.06 -9.63 1.08
N PRO A 148 10.41 -8.89 0.15
CA PRO A 148 10.56 -9.12 -1.29
C PRO A 148 11.97 -8.90 -1.85
N GLU A 149 12.81 -8.09 -1.20
CA GLU A 149 14.18 -7.79 -1.66
C GLU A 149 15.24 -8.60 -0.89
N ALA A 150 14.82 -9.41 0.08
CA ALA A 150 15.74 -10.20 0.86
C ALA A 150 16.29 -11.36 0.03
N SER A 151 17.59 -11.63 0.16
CA SER A 151 18.20 -12.84 -0.41
C SER A 151 17.50 -14.10 0.11
N THR A 152 17.33 -15.10 -0.76
CA THR A 152 16.71 -16.39 -0.41
C THR A 152 17.37 -17.04 0.81
N GLU A 153 18.70 -17.00 0.93
CA GLU A 153 19.39 -17.57 2.10
C GLU A 153 19.09 -16.82 3.39
N GLY A 154 19.05 -15.49 3.34
CA GLY A 154 18.62 -14.65 4.47
C GLY A 154 17.18 -14.97 4.92
N LEU A 155 16.28 -15.24 3.98
CA LEU A 155 14.91 -15.69 4.26
C LEU A 155 14.89 -17.07 4.92
N ARG A 156 15.67 -18.04 4.42
CA ARG A 156 15.79 -19.38 5.03
C ARG A 156 16.34 -19.35 6.45
N LEU A 157 17.33 -18.50 6.71
CA LEU A 157 17.87 -18.32 8.06
C LEU A 157 16.83 -17.73 9.02
N LEU A 158 16.10 -16.69 8.59
CA LEU A 158 15.01 -16.13 9.38
C LEU A 158 13.85 -17.12 9.58
N TRP A 159 13.51 -17.90 8.55
CA TRP A 159 12.47 -18.92 8.62
C TRP A 159 12.82 -20.00 9.64
N ARG A 160 14.04 -20.55 9.58
CA ARG A 160 14.56 -21.50 10.58
C ARG A 160 14.52 -20.91 11.99
N ARG A 161 14.96 -19.67 12.17
CA ARG A 161 14.89 -18.97 13.46
C ARG A 161 13.44 -18.81 13.95
N ALA A 162 12.50 -18.49 13.07
CA ALA A 162 11.08 -18.37 13.40
C ALA A 162 10.43 -19.72 13.75
N GLN A 163 10.91 -20.83 13.16
CA GLN A 163 10.45 -22.16 13.52
C GLN A 163 10.93 -22.60 14.92
N LEU A 164 12.08 -22.11 15.38
CA LEU A 164 12.64 -22.43 16.69
C LEU A 164 11.99 -21.66 17.85
N THR A 165 11.22 -20.61 17.58
CA THR A 165 10.45 -19.93 18.64
C THR A 165 9.21 -20.76 18.97
N ASP A 166 9.16 -21.39 20.16
CA ASP A 166 8.10 -22.29 20.69
C ASP A 166 6.67 -21.72 20.72
N GLN A 167 6.41 -20.53 20.16
CA GLN A 167 5.05 -20.02 20.04
C GLN A 167 4.32 -20.62 18.84
N PRO A 168 3.05 -21.03 19.01
CA PRO A 168 2.26 -21.62 17.95
C PRO A 168 2.18 -20.67 16.74
N GLN A 169 2.94 -21.02 15.72
CA GLN A 169 2.59 -20.96 14.29
C GLN A 169 1.73 -19.75 13.87
N ASN A 170 2.24 -18.53 14.06
CA ASN A 170 1.55 -17.32 13.60
C ASN A 170 1.28 -17.40 12.09
N ALA A 171 0.01 -17.62 11.74
CA ALA A 171 -0.42 -17.87 10.36
C ALA A 171 -0.02 -16.75 9.40
N ARG A 172 -0.05 -15.48 9.88
CA ARG A 172 0.37 -14.31 9.11
C ARG A 172 1.87 -14.38 8.78
N VAL A 173 2.72 -14.70 9.75
CA VAL A 173 4.18 -14.80 9.52
C VAL A 173 4.48 -15.89 8.48
N ARG A 174 3.86 -17.07 8.60
CA ARG A 174 4.04 -18.19 7.64
C ARG A 174 3.61 -17.82 6.23
N TYR A 175 2.43 -17.22 6.10
CA TYR A 175 1.95 -16.69 4.83
C TYR A 175 2.90 -15.65 4.24
N LEU A 176 3.41 -14.72 5.06
CA LEU A 176 4.36 -13.69 4.61
C LEU A 176 5.70 -14.28 4.14
N PHE A 177 6.20 -15.35 4.78
CA PHE A 177 7.35 -16.08 4.28
C PHE A 177 7.06 -16.76 2.93
N GLY A 178 5.92 -17.45 2.79
CA GLY A 178 5.52 -18.04 1.52
C GLY A 178 5.49 -16.99 0.40
N ARG A 179 4.92 -15.81 0.69
CA ARG A 179 4.90 -14.68 -0.25
C ARG A 179 6.29 -14.15 -0.58
N ALA A 180 7.17 -14.03 0.42
CA ALA A 180 8.55 -13.58 0.21
C ALA A 180 9.35 -14.58 -0.64
N PHE A 181 9.27 -15.87 -0.35
CA PHE A 181 9.92 -16.93 -1.14
C PHE A 181 9.37 -17.00 -2.57
N TYR A 182 8.05 -16.86 -2.75
CA TYR A 182 7.41 -16.83 -4.07
C TYR A 182 7.96 -15.68 -4.92
N ARG A 183 8.10 -14.47 -4.35
CA ARG A 183 8.67 -13.30 -5.04
C ARG A 183 10.17 -13.47 -5.34
N ALA A 184 10.91 -14.13 -4.45
CA ALA A 184 12.32 -14.45 -4.66
C ALA A 184 12.55 -15.60 -5.67
N GLY A 185 11.49 -16.20 -6.23
CA GLY A 185 11.57 -17.33 -7.16
C GLY A 185 11.89 -18.67 -6.51
N ALA A 186 11.95 -18.75 -5.17
CA ALA A 186 12.21 -19.97 -4.42
C ALA A 186 10.91 -20.77 -4.24
N LEU A 187 10.39 -21.34 -5.34
CA LEU A 187 9.04 -21.92 -5.40
C LEU A 187 8.82 -23.07 -4.40
N GLY A 188 9.82 -23.94 -4.19
CA GLY A 188 9.71 -25.04 -3.21
C GLY A 188 9.67 -24.56 -1.75
N ASP A 189 10.48 -23.54 -1.41
CA ASP A 189 10.43 -22.92 -0.08
C ASP A 189 9.08 -22.20 0.14
N ALA A 190 8.54 -21.58 -0.92
CA ALA A 190 7.23 -20.94 -0.89
C ALA A 190 6.10 -21.95 -0.64
N GLU A 191 6.10 -23.06 -1.36
CA GLU A 191 5.15 -24.17 -1.19
C GLU A 191 5.16 -24.69 0.25
N GLY A 192 6.34 -25.00 0.79
CA GLY A 192 6.48 -25.46 2.18
C GLY A 192 5.98 -24.44 3.19
N ALA A 193 6.26 -23.15 2.98
CA ALA A 193 5.77 -22.09 3.87
C ALA A 193 4.24 -21.92 3.79
N PHE A 194 3.64 -21.94 2.59
CA PHE A 194 2.19 -21.85 2.42
C PHE A 194 1.46 -23.08 2.95
N ALA A 195 1.96 -24.30 2.70
CA ALA A 195 1.40 -25.53 3.23
C ALA A 195 1.43 -25.58 4.76
N SER A 196 2.39 -24.88 5.38
CA SER A 196 2.48 -24.78 6.84
C SER A 196 1.48 -23.79 7.46
N VAL A 197 0.70 -23.02 6.69
CA VAL A 197 -0.25 -22.06 7.26
C VAL A 197 -1.43 -22.82 7.89
N PRO A 198 -1.66 -22.71 9.22
CA PRO A 198 -2.72 -23.47 9.88
C PRO A 198 -4.11 -23.09 9.33
N PRO A 199 -5.09 -24.01 9.37
CA PRO A 199 -6.44 -23.74 8.90
C PRO A 199 -7.09 -22.60 9.69
N GLY A 200 -7.82 -21.74 8.98
CA GLY A 200 -8.58 -20.62 9.56
C GLY A 200 -8.09 -19.23 9.13
N GLY A 201 -9.06 -18.32 8.97
CA GLY A 201 -8.84 -16.92 8.63
C GLY A 201 -8.27 -16.67 7.22
N LEU A 202 -8.05 -15.39 6.92
CA LEU A 202 -7.55 -14.93 5.61
C LEU A 202 -6.15 -15.46 5.23
N PRO A 203 -5.16 -15.58 6.14
CA PRO A 203 -3.84 -16.10 5.76
C PRO A 203 -3.90 -17.52 5.20
N HIS A 204 -4.75 -18.39 5.76
CA HIS A 204 -4.93 -19.76 5.28
C HIS A 204 -5.55 -19.79 3.89
N LEU A 205 -6.64 -19.05 3.70
CA LEU A 205 -7.34 -18.98 2.42
C LEU A 205 -6.41 -18.48 1.30
N ARG A 206 -5.66 -17.41 1.58
CA ARG A 206 -4.65 -16.89 0.65
C ARG A 206 -3.54 -17.90 0.38
N ALA A 207 -3.09 -18.64 1.39
CA ALA A 207 -2.07 -19.68 1.21
C ALA A 207 -2.55 -20.81 0.28
N ARG A 208 -3.78 -21.30 0.46
CA ARG A 208 -4.39 -22.32 -0.43
C ARG A 208 -4.48 -21.83 -1.87
N TYR A 209 -4.91 -20.59 -2.07
CA TYR A 209 -4.90 -19.98 -3.40
C TYR A 209 -3.49 -19.96 -4.03
N PHE A 210 -2.46 -19.55 -3.29
CA PHE A 210 -1.08 -19.56 -3.80
C PHE A 210 -0.53 -20.95 -4.07
N LEU A 211 -0.97 -22.00 -3.35
CA LEU A 211 -0.63 -23.38 -3.68
C LEU A 211 -1.18 -23.78 -5.05
N GLY A 212 -2.41 -23.38 -5.39
CA GLY A 212 -2.97 -23.58 -6.74
C GLY A 212 -2.17 -22.85 -7.83
N VAL A 213 -1.76 -21.60 -7.56
CA VAL A 213 -0.89 -20.83 -8.48
C VAL A 213 0.48 -21.49 -8.67
N LEU A 214 1.06 -22.05 -7.61
CA LEU A 214 2.33 -22.79 -7.67
C LEU A 214 2.19 -24.10 -8.46
N ALA A 215 1.05 -24.79 -8.38
CA ALA A 215 0.76 -25.96 -9.19
C ALA A 215 0.60 -25.62 -10.68
N LEU A 216 -0.13 -24.54 -11.00
CA LEU A 216 -0.25 -24.04 -12.38
C LEU A 216 1.12 -23.70 -12.98
N ARG A 217 2.03 -23.09 -12.21
CA ARG A 217 3.40 -22.79 -12.67
C ARG A 217 4.23 -24.04 -12.99
N ARG A 218 3.84 -25.20 -12.47
CA ARG A 218 4.45 -26.51 -12.74
C ARG A 218 3.71 -27.29 -13.83
N ASP A 219 2.69 -26.68 -14.44
CA ASP A 219 1.79 -27.33 -15.41
C ASP A 219 1.03 -28.54 -14.83
N ASP A 220 0.84 -28.56 -13.50
CA ASP A 220 0.10 -29.61 -12.80
C ASP A 220 -1.34 -29.16 -12.58
N LEU A 221 -2.17 -29.37 -13.62
CA LEU A 221 -3.57 -28.92 -13.65
C LEU A 221 -4.44 -29.61 -12.57
N ASP A 222 -4.15 -30.86 -12.23
CA ASP A 222 -4.91 -31.63 -11.23
C ASP A 222 -4.61 -31.17 -9.80
N ALA A 223 -3.33 -30.93 -9.48
CA ALA A 223 -2.95 -30.35 -8.20
C ALA A 223 -3.47 -28.91 -8.07
N ALA A 224 -3.48 -28.15 -9.16
CA ALA A 224 -4.07 -26.81 -9.18
C ALA A 224 -5.58 -26.86 -8.91
N ALA A 225 -6.31 -27.77 -9.55
CA ALA A 225 -7.75 -27.96 -9.33
C ALA A 225 -8.04 -28.24 -7.86
N THR A 226 -7.29 -29.19 -7.28
CA THR A 226 -7.46 -29.60 -5.88
C THR A 226 -7.21 -28.43 -4.94
N ALA A 227 -6.10 -27.71 -5.11
CA ALA A 227 -5.76 -26.57 -4.24
C ALA A 227 -6.76 -25.41 -4.36
N PHE A 228 -7.27 -25.11 -5.56
CA PHE A 228 -8.30 -24.09 -5.74
C PHE A 228 -9.66 -24.51 -5.19
N GLU A 229 -10.04 -25.78 -5.28
CA GLU A 229 -11.26 -26.29 -4.65
C GLU A 229 -11.17 -26.27 -3.12
N GLU A 230 -10.02 -26.61 -2.55
CA GLU A 230 -9.76 -26.43 -1.11
C GLU A 230 -9.86 -24.96 -0.70
N ALA A 231 -9.33 -24.04 -1.52
CA ALA A 231 -9.46 -22.61 -1.28
C ALA A 231 -10.94 -22.18 -1.34
N ARG A 232 -11.70 -22.64 -2.34
CA ARG A 232 -13.14 -22.36 -2.45
C ARG A 232 -13.92 -22.87 -1.24
N ALA A 233 -13.64 -24.09 -0.79
CA ALA A 233 -14.27 -24.66 0.40
C ALA A 233 -13.97 -23.84 1.67
N ALA A 234 -12.71 -23.44 1.86
CA ALA A 234 -12.30 -22.57 2.97
C ALA A 234 -12.94 -21.18 2.90
N TRP A 235 -13.11 -20.62 1.70
CA TRP A 235 -13.82 -19.35 1.48
C TRP A 235 -15.30 -19.47 1.84
N THR A 236 -16.00 -20.49 1.34
CA THR A 236 -17.41 -20.75 1.67
C THR A 236 -17.61 -20.90 3.17
N ALA A 237 -16.72 -21.63 3.85
CA ALA A 237 -16.78 -21.80 5.30
C ALA A 237 -16.60 -20.47 6.05
N GLN A 238 -15.72 -19.58 5.58
CA GLN A 238 -15.53 -18.25 6.17
C GLN A 238 -16.72 -17.32 5.90
N MET A 239 -17.25 -17.32 4.67
CA MET A 239 -18.44 -16.54 4.32
C MET A 239 -19.66 -16.98 5.14
N ALA A 240 -19.84 -18.29 5.36
CA ALA A 240 -20.92 -18.82 6.18
C ALA A 240 -20.77 -18.53 7.68
N ALA A 241 -19.55 -18.27 8.15
CA ALA A 241 -19.27 -17.92 9.55
C ALA A 241 -19.44 -16.43 9.85
N LEU A 242 -19.57 -15.58 8.82
CA LEU A 242 -19.92 -14.18 9.01
C LEU A 242 -21.35 -14.11 9.56
N PRO A 243 -21.63 -13.24 10.55
CA PRO A 243 -23.00 -13.05 11.01
C PRO A 243 -23.83 -12.64 9.79
N ALA A 244 -24.88 -13.41 9.50
CA ALA A 244 -25.88 -12.95 8.55
C ALA A 244 -26.32 -11.58 9.05
N ALA A 245 -26.13 -10.53 8.24
CA ALA A 245 -26.74 -9.25 8.55
C ALA A 245 -28.21 -9.55 8.79
N PRO A 246 -28.80 -9.15 9.94
CA PRO A 246 -30.22 -9.31 10.14
C PRO A 246 -30.89 -8.55 9.01
N LEU A 247 -31.34 -9.29 8.00
CA LEU A 247 -32.26 -8.79 7.01
C LEU A 247 -33.54 -8.59 7.81
N ASP A 248 -33.87 -7.34 8.10
CA ASP A 248 -35.14 -6.97 8.69
C ASP A 248 -36.21 -7.23 7.62
N LEU A 249 -36.62 -8.50 7.51
CA LEU A 249 -37.58 -8.98 6.52
C LEU A 249 -39.02 -8.63 6.92
N ASP A 250 -39.23 -8.04 8.09
CA ASP A 250 -40.56 -7.66 8.58
C ASP A 250 -41.18 -6.46 7.82
N ASP A 251 -40.41 -5.78 6.94
CA ASP A 251 -40.89 -4.69 6.07
C ASP A 251 -41.06 -5.09 4.58
N ILE A 252 -40.87 -6.37 4.21
CA ILE A 252 -41.13 -6.83 2.84
C ILE A 252 -42.56 -7.40 2.75
N ASP A 253 -43.53 -6.53 2.48
CA ASP A 253 -44.92 -6.90 2.15
C ASP A 253 -44.93 -8.00 1.05
N GLU A 254 -45.49 -9.17 1.37
CA GLU A 254 -45.50 -10.38 0.53
C GLU A 254 -46.26 -10.25 -0.82
N ASP A 255 -46.90 -9.12 -1.11
CA ASP A 255 -47.84 -8.97 -2.25
C ASP A 255 -47.43 -7.97 -3.35
N GLY A 256 -46.17 -7.52 -3.40
CA GLY A 256 -45.68 -6.58 -4.43
C GLY A 256 -45.25 -7.24 -5.76
N PRO A 257 -45.70 -6.78 -6.95
CA PRO A 257 -45.26 -7.33 -8.23
C PRO A 257 -43.75 -7.12 -8.41
N ALA A 258 -43.07 -8.14 -8.95
CA ALA A 258 -41.65 -8.19 -9.29
C ALA A 258 -41.03 -6.81 -9.59
N ARG A 259 -40.54 -6.14 -8.54
CA ARG A 259 -39.80 -4.90 -8.69
C ARG A 259 -38.38 -5.23 -9.08
N GLU A 260 -37.87 -4.42 -10.01
CA GLU A 260 -36.46 -4.27 -10.38
C GLU A 260 -35.57 -4.49 -9.16
N ALA A 261 -34.42 -5.14 -9.35
CA ALA A 261 -33.42 -5.41 -8.32
C ALA A 261 -33.07 -4.13 -7.55
N THR A 262 -33.87 -3.81 -6.54
CA THR A 262 -33.64 -2.75 -5.57
C THR A 262 -32.48 -3.25 -4.74
N GLU A 263 -31.34 -2.61 -5.00
CA GLU A 263 -30.20 -2.42 -4.11
C GLU A 263 -30.59 -2.79 -2.67
N ILE A 264 -30.31 -4.03 -2.28
CA ILE A 264 -30.46 -4.48 -0.89
C ILE A 264 -29.41 -3.68 -0.14
N ASP A 265 -29.85 -2.67 0.61
CA ASP A 265 -28.99 -1.79 1.39
C ASP A 265 -28.46 -2.58 2.59
N VAL A 266 -27.42 -3.39 2.34
CA VAL A 266 -26.76 -4.19 3.37
C VAL A 266 -26.13 -3.19 4.34
N PRO A 267 -26.55 -3.16 5.61
CA PRO A 267 -26.03 -2.17 6.57
C PRO A 267 -24.51 -2.28 6.63
N ALA A 268 -23.83 -1.15 6.38
CA ALA A 268 -22.38 -1.07 6.43
C ALA A 268 -21.90 -1.58 7.81
N PRO A 269 -20.87 -2.45 7.86
CA PRO A 269 -20.36 -2.94 9.14
C PRO A 269 -19.89 -1.76 10.00
N ALA A 270 -20.26 -1.77 11.29
CA ALA A 270 -19.98 -0.68 12.22
C ALA A 270 -18.48 -0.49 12.55
N ASP A 271 -17.61 -1.41 12.10
CA ASP A 271 -16.16 -1.37 12.25
C ASP A 271 -15.49 -1.43 10.86
N ASP A 272 -14.69 -0.40 10.54
CA ASP A 272 -13.91 -0.31 9.30
C ASP A 272 -13.12 -1.60 9.01
N LYS A 273 -12.62 -2.28 10.05
CA LYS A 273 -11.85 -3.53 9.88
C LYS A 273 -12.70 -4.70 9.43
N ALA A 274 -13.96 -4.76 9.84
CA ALA A 274 -14.89 -5.79 9.39
C ALA A 274 -15.28 -5.54 7.92
N ALA A 275 -15.43 -4.27 7.51
CA ALA A 275 -15.62 -3.87 6.12
C ALA A 275 -14.45 -4.33 5.24
N GLU A 276 -13.23 -3.97 5.62
CA GLU A 276 -12.01 -4.36 4.92
C GLU A 276 -11.86 -5.89 4.84
N HIS A 277 -12.25 -6.60 5.91
CA HIS A 277 -12.20 -8.06 5.94
C HIS A 277 -13.20 -8.70 4.96
N LEU A 278 -14.45 -8.22 4.96
CA LEU A 278 -15.50 -8.69 4.05
C LEU A 278 -15.12 -8.42 2.59
N GLU A 279 -14.64 -7.22 2.30
CA GLU A 279 -14.16 -6.85 0.97
C GLU A 279 -13.01 -7.76 0.51
N ALA A 280 -12.05 -8.04 1.40
CA ALA A 280 -10.96 -8.97 1.11
C ALA A 280 -11.45 -10.41 0.86
N LEU A 281 -12.52 -10.85 1.50
CA LEU A 281 -13.14 -12.16 1.25
C LEU A 281 -13.88 -12.21 -0.08
N HIS A 282 -14.63 -11.17 -0.44
CA HIS A 282 -15.31 -11.08 -1.73
C HIS A 282 -14.32 -11.11 -2.90
N ARG A 283 -13.29 -10.24 -2.86
CA ARG A 283 -12.24 -10.21 -3.88
C ARG A 283 -11.55 -11.57 -4.03
N LEU A 284 -11.26 -12.25 -2.92
CA LEU A 284 -10.61 -13.57 -2.97
C LEU A 284 -11.54 -14.65 -3.52
N GLY A 285 -12.84 -14.58 -3.21
CA GLY A 285 -13.86 -15.45 -3.80
C GLY A 285 -13.93 -15.31 -5.32
N ALA A 286 -13.96 -14.07 -5.84
CA ALA A 286 -13.97 -13.80 -7.28
C ALA A 286 -12.76 -14.42 -7.99
N VAL A 287 -11.55 -14.16 -7.49
CA VAL A 287 -10.30 -14.70 -8.06
C VAL A 287 -10.26 -16.23 -8.02
N ILE A 288 -10.78 -16.88 -6.96
CA ILE A 288 -10.87 -18.34 -6.88
C ILE A 288 -11.83 -18.90 -7.94
N HIS A 289 -13.02 -18.31 -8.11
CA HIS A 289 -13.97 -18.76 -9.13
C HIS A 289 -13.41 -18.59 -10.55
N LEU A 290 -12.74 -17.46 -10.82
CA LEU A 290 -12.09 -17.22 -12.10
C LEU A 290 -11.00 -18.26 -12.40
N ALA A 291 -10.15 -18.59 -11.41
CA ALA A 291 -9.11 -19.60 -11.58
C ALA A 291 -9.69 -20.99 -11.87
N LEU A 292 -10.73 -21.39 -11.14
CA LEU A 292 -11.44 -22.65 -11.40
C LEU A 292 -12.15 -22.65 -12.76
N ALA A 293 -12.72 -21.52 -13.19
CA ALA A 293 -13.38 -21.40 -14.49
C ALA A 293 -12.41 -21.59 -15.65
N ARG A 294 -11.23 -20.95 -15.58
CA ARG A 294 -10.14 -21.11 -16.56
C ARG A 294 -9.63 -22.54 -16.62
N LEU A 295 -9.49 -23.19 -15.46
CA LEU A 295 -9.05 -24.57 -15.38
C LEU A 295 -10.07 -25.53 -16.00
N ALA A 296 -11.36 -25.36 -15.67
CA ALA A 296 -12.45 -26.12 -16.28
C ALA A 296 -12.49 -25.91 -17.81
N ALA A 297 -12.30 -24.68 -18.29
CA ALA A 297 -12.23 -24.40 -19.72
C ALA A 297 -11.04 -25.11 -20.38
N ALA A 298 -9.85 -25.08 -19.75
CA ALA A 298 -8.66 -25.76 -20.24
C ALA A 298 -8.81 -27.30 -20.26
N GLN A 299 -9.58 -27.86 -19.33
CA GLN A 299 -9.91 -29.29 -19.25
C GLN A 299 -11.02 -29.71 -20.22
N GLY A 300 -11.58 -28.78 -21.01
CA GLY A 300 -12.68 -29.09 -21.93
C GLY A 300 -14.02 -29.30 -21.22
N GLU A 301 -14.23 -28.68 -20.05
CA GLU A 301 -15.48 -28.69 -19.28
C GLU A 301 -16.24 -27.34 -19.43
N PRO A 302 -16.76 -26.99 -20.61
CA PRO A 302 -17.28 -25.64 -20.88
C PRO A 302 -18.56 -25.31 -20.07
N GLU A 303 -19.35 -26.30 -19.68
CA GLU A 303 -20.53 -26.11 -18.80
C GLU A 303 -20.14 -25.64 -17.39
N ARG A 304 -19.13 -26.31 -16.83
CA ARG A 304 -18.61 -25.98 -15.52
C ARG A 304 -17.92 -24.62 -15.55
N ALA A 305 -17.11 -24.37 -16.58
CA ALA A 305 -16.45 -23.09 -16.79
C ALA A 305 -17.47 -21.93 -16.86
N TRP A 306 -18.52 -22.06 -17.68
CA TRP A 306 -19.62 -21.08 -17.75
C TRP A 306 -20.28 -20.82 -16.39
N THR A 307 -20.58 -21.89 -15.65
CA THR A 307 -21.18 -21.79 -14.31
C THR A 307 -20.27 -21.03 -13.35
N LEU A 308 -18.96 -21.28 -13.40
CA LEU A 308 -17.97 -20.65 -12.54
C LEU A 308 -17.71 -19.17 -12.90
N TYR A 309 -17.62 -18.82 -14.19
CA TYR A 309 -17.47 -17.41 -14.61
C TYR A 309 -18.63 -16.55 -14.10
N ARG A 310 -19.87 -17.07 -14.12
CA ARG A 310 -21.05 -16.37 -13.60
C ARG A 310 -21.07 -16.19 -12.08
N ARG A 311 -20.20 -16.87 -11.33
CA ARG A 311 -20.05 -16.67 -9.88
C ARG A 311 -19.18 -15.47 -9.54
N VAL A 312 -18.47 -14.91 -10.52
CA VAL A 312 -17.78 -13.62 -10.34
C VAL A 312 -18.84 -12.52 -10.28
N PRO A 313 -18.94 -11.74 -9.20
CA PRO A 313 -20.02 -10.78 -9.03
C PRO A 313 -19.80 -9.53 -9.90
N PRO A 314 -20.88 -8.91 -10.42
CA PRO A 314 -20.78 -7.60 -11.07
C PRO A 314 -20.12 -6.56 -10.15
N GLY A 315 -19.26 -5.70 -10.71
CA GLY A 315 -18.51 -4.69 -9.97
C GLY A 315 -17.18 -5.17 -9.39
N ASP A 316 -16.91 -6.48 -9.37
CA ASP A 316 -15.58 -6.99 -9.08
C ASP A 316 -14.61 -6.66 -10.24
N PRO A 317 -13.34 -6.29 -9.97
CA PRO A 317 -12.37 -5.97 -11.02
C PRO A 317 -12.17 -7.08 -12.06
N ASP A 318 -12.40 -8.35 -11.69
CA ASP A 318 -12.24 -9.50 -12.57
C ASP A 318 -13.52 -9.89 -13.35
N PHE A 319 -14.66 -9.22 -13.09
CA PHE A 319 -15.95 -9.56 -13.70
C PHE A 319 -15.94 -9.50 -15.22
N GLU A 320 -15.41 -8.42 -15.78
CA GLU A 320 -15.40 -8.22 -17.24
C GLU A 320 -14.56 -9.30 -17.94
N ALA A 321 -13.38 -9.59 -17.40
CA ALA A 321 -12.51 -10.65 -17.92
C ALA A 321 -13.19 -12.02 -17.84
N ALA A 322 -13.88 -12.31 -16.73
CA ALA A 322 -14.67 -13.53 -16.58
C ALA A 322 -15.76 -13.66 -17.66
N MET A 323 -16.46 -12.56 -17.96
CA MET A 323 -17.53 -12.55 -18.95
C MET A 323 -17.00 -12.64 -20.38
N GLU A 324 -15.89 -11.98 -20.71
CA GLU A 324 -15.22 -12.12 -22.02
C GLU A 324 -14.75 -13.58 -22.23
N GLU A 325 -14.09 -14.18 -21.23
CA GLU A 325 -13.66 -15.58 -21.27
C GLU A 325 -14.85 -16.54 -21.41
N ALA A 326 -15.95 -16.23 -20.74
CA ALA A 326 -17.19 -16.98 -20.86
C ALA A 326 -17.79 -16.95 -22.27
N VAL A 327 -17.66 -15.84 -23.02
CA VAL A 327 -18.14 -15.76 -24.41
C VAL A 327 -17.36 -16.75 -25.29
N PHE A 328 -16.04 -16.91 -25.10
CA PHE A 328 -15.27 -17.92 -25.82
C PHE A 328 -15.74 -19.35 -25.51
N VAL A 329 -16.05 -19.63 -24.24
CA VAL A 329 -16.60 -20.93 -23.82
C VAL A 329 -17.98 -21.18 -24.43
N LEU A 330 -18.82 -20.14 -24.58
CA LEU A 330 -20.11 -20.24 -25.25
C LEU A 330 -19.96 -20.47 -26.76
N LEU A 331 -18.96 -19.85 -27.40
CA LEU A 331 -18.65 -20.05 -28.80
C LEU A 331 -18.22 -21.51 -29.10
N GLN A 332 -17.40 -22.11 -28.23
CA GLN A 332 -17.02 -23.53 -28.34
C GLN A 332 -18.22 -24.48 -28.28
N ARG A 333 -19.37 -23.99 -27.81
CA ARG A 333 -20.62 -24.74 -27.67
C ARG A 333 -21.69 -24.36 -28.67
N ASP A 334 -21.33 -23.58 -29.69
CA ASP A 334 -22.28 -23.11 -30.70
C ASP A 334 -23.43 -22.25 -30.10
N ALA A 335 -23.24 -21.73 -28.88
CA ALA A 335 -24.26 -21.00 -28.13
C ALA A 335 -24.22 -19.49 -28.44
N HIS A 336 -24.20 -19.14 -29.73
CA HIS A 336 -24.00 -17.78 -30.24
C HIS A 336 -24.94 -16.73 -29.60
N ASP A 337 -26.23 -17.01 -29.50
CA ASP A 337 -27.21 -16.06 -28.91
C ASP A 337 -26.94 -15.75 -27.44
N ARG A 338 -26.43 -16.72 -26.68
CA ARG A 338 -26.03 -16.48 -25.29
C ARG A 338 -24.80 -15.59 -25.24
N GLY A 339 -23.82 -15.84 -26.12
CA GLY A 339 -22.62 -15.01 -26.24
C GLY A 339 -22.96 -13.56 -26.60
N VAL A 340 -23.87 -13.35 -27.56
CA VAL A 340 -24.37 -12.01 -27.93
C VAL A 340 -24.98 -11.28 -26.74
N ARG A 341 -25.83 -11.94 -25.94
CA ARG A 341 -26.43 -11.31 -24.73
C ARG A 341 -25.40 -10.93 -23.68
N VAL A 342 -24.36 -11.74 -23.50
CA VAL A 342 -23.25 -11.41 -22.58
C VAL A 342 -22.49 -10.18 -23.11
N LEU A 343 -22.20 -10.12 -24.41
CA LEU A 343 -21.55 -8.96 -25.01
C LEU A 343 -22.43 -7.71 -24.99
N ASP A 344 -23.74 -7.83 -25.16
CA ASP A 344 -24.69 -6.70 -24.99
C ASP A 344 -24.54 -6.08 -23.60
N GLN A 345 -24.52 -6.92 -22.56
CA GLN A 345 -24.34 -6.47 -21.18
C GLN A 345 -22.98 -5.80 -20.98
N LEU A 346 -21.90 -6.39 -21.52
CA LEU A 346 -20.57 -5.80 -21.40
C LEU A 346 -20.47 -4.46 -22.13
N VAL A 347 -20.95 -4.36 -23.37
CA VAL A 347 -20.95 -3.11 -24.14
C VAL A 347 -21.74 -2.02 -23.42
N ALA A 348 -22.89 -2.34 -22.82
CA ALA A 348 -23.70 -1.38 -22.07
C ALA A 348 -23.01 -0.84 -20.80
N GLN A 349 -22.08 -1.59 -20.23
CA GLN A 349 -21.32 -1.19 -19.04
C GLN A 349 -20.04 -0.40 -19.38
N GLN A 350 -19.54 -0.50 -20.62
CA GLN A 350 -18.29 0.16 -21.01
C GLN A 350 -18.49 1.63 -21.36
N THR A 351 -17.52 2.46 -20.94
CA THR A 351 -17.40 3.82 -21.48
C THR A 351 -17.00 3.75 -22.95
N PRO A 352 -17.54 4.64 -23.81
CA PRO A 352 -17.12 4.79 -25.21
C PRO A 352 -15.58 4.78 -25.39
N GLY A 353 -15.03 3.76 -26.08
CA GLY A 353 -13.59 3.61 -26.30
C GLY A 353 -13.22 2.40 -27.17
N LEU A 354 -11.92 2.07 -27.28
CA LEU A 354 -11.39 0.93 -28.05
C LEU A 354 -11.97 -0.40 -27.55
N ARG A 355 -12.12 -0.56 -26.24
CA ARG A 355 -12.66 -1.80 -25.68
C ARG A 355 -14.13 -1.98 -26.04
N ALA A 356 -14.96 -0.96 -25.84
CA ALA A 356 -16.36 -0.99 -26.25
C ALA A 356 -16.50 -1.28 -27.75
N ALA A 357 -15.67 -0.65 -28.58
CA ALA A 357 -15.60 -0.88 -30.02
C ALA A 357 -15.29 -2.36 -30.35
N ARG A 358 -14.28 -2.95 -29.71
CA ARG A 358 -13.91 -4.37 -29.91
C ARG A 358 -15.01 -5.32 -29.48
N LEU A 359 -15.65 -5.08 -28.33
CA LEU A 359 -16.78 -5.90 -27.87
C LEU A 359 -17.97 -5.80 -28.83
N ALA A 360 -18.25 -4.60 -29.37
CA ALA A 360 -19.30 -4.40 -30.35
C ALA A 360 -19.00 -5.06 -31.71
N LEU A 361 -17.74 -5.02 -32.16
CA LEU A 361 -17.28 -5.77 -33.34
C LEU A 361 -17.44 -7.27 -33.14
N TRP A 362 -16.98 -7.81 -31.99
CA TRP A 362 -17.11 -9.23 -31.68
C TRP A 362 -18.57 -9.66 -31.57
N ARG A 363 -19.44 -8.80 -31.03
CA ARG A 363 -20.89 -9.01 -31.00
C ARG A 363 -21.47 -9.11 -32.41
N ALA A 364 -21.12 -8.20 -33.32
CA ALA A 364 -21.56 -8.25 -34.71
C ALA A 364 -21.07 -9.52 -35.40
N GLN A 365 -19.84 -9.95 -35.13
CA GLN A 365 -19.29 -11.21 -35.63
C GLN A 365 -20.06 -12.43 -35.13
N LEU A 366 -20.37 -12.51 -33.83
CA LEU A 366 -21.16 -13.61 -33.25
C LEU A 366 -22.59 -13.64 -33.82
N MET A 367 -23.19 -12.49 -34.10
CA MET A 367 -24.48 -12.42 -34.78
C MET A 367 -24.39 -13.03 -36.18
N ALA A 368 -23.35 -12.69 -36.94
CA ALA A 368 -23.13 -13.26 -38.27
C ALA A 368 -22.93 -14.78 -38.22
N GLN A 369 -22.13 -15.28 -37.28
CA GLN A 369 -21.91 -16.73 -37.08
C GLN A 369 -23.19 -17.45 -36.65
N GLY A 370 -24.02 -16.80 -35.81
CA GLY A 370 -25.34 -17.26 -35.41
C GLY A 370 -26.44 -17.08 -36.46
N THR A 371 -26.09 -16.83 -37.73
CA THR A 371 -27.00 -16.66 -38.88
C THR A 371 -27.90 -15.41 -38.85
N ARG A 372 -27.63 -14.46 -37.94
CA ARG A 372 -28.35 -13.17 -37.83
C ARG A 372 -27.71 -12.08 -38.70
N TYR A 373 -27.65 -12.34 -40.00
CA TYR A 373 -26.87 -11.52 -40.94
C TYR A 373 -27.36 -10.06 -41.08
N GLU A 374 -28.66 -9.81 -41.00
CA GLU A 374 -29.22 -8.45 -41.09
C GLU A 374 -28.83 -7.61 -39.87
N ASP A 375 -29.00 -8.17 -38.67
CA ASP A 375 -28.58 -7.54 -37.42
C ASP A 375 -27.07 -7.24 -37.41
N ALA A 376 -26.27 -8.22 -37.84
CA ALA A 376 -24.82 -8.07 -37.92
C ALA A 376 -24.42 -6.96 -38.90
N GLN A 377 -25.08 -6.87 -40.05
CA GLN A 377 -24.81 -5.84 -41.06
C GLN A 377 -25.14 -4.44 -40.53
N ALA A 378 -26.30 -4.28 -39.88
CA ALA A 378 -26.68 -3.03 -39.24
C ALA A 378 -25.69 -2.63 -38.13
N ALA A 379 -25.21 -3.60 -37.34
CA ALA A 379 -24.23 -3.36 -36.29
C ALA A 379 -22.87 -2.89 -36.84
N TYR A 380 -22.34 -3.52 -37.89
CA TYR A 380 -21.09 -3.06 -38.52
C TYR A 380 -21.21 -1.67 -39.15
N GLN A 381 -22.34 -1.35 -39.75
CA GLN A 381 -22.56 -0.02 -40.35
C GLN A 381 -22.61 1.08 -39.27
N ALA A 382 -23.30 0.84 -38.16
CA ALA A 382 -23.32 1.78 -37.03
C ALA A 382 -21.91 2.02 -36.45
N LEU A 383 -21.08 0.98 -36.38
CA LEU A 383 -19.69 1.08 -35.91
C LEU A 383 -18.81 1.91 -36.85
N ASP A 384 -18.95 1.74 -38.16
CA ASP A 384 -18.20 2.52 -39.15
C ASP A 384 -18.49 4.03 -39.03
N ASP A 385 -19.78 4.40 -38.96
CA ASP A 385 -20.21 5.79 -38.76
C ASP A 385 -19.65 6.37 -37.44
N GLU A 386 -19.70 5.58 -36.37
CA GLU A 386 -19.17 5.98 -35.06
C GLU A 386 -17.64 6.20 -35.10
N PHE A 387 -16.89 5.30 -35.72
CA PHE A 387 -15.43 5.42 -35.82
C PHE A 387 -15.02 6.62 -36.65
N ALA A 388 -15.72 6.90 -37.76
CA ALA A 388 -15.49 8.10 -38.56
C ALA A 388 -15.66 9.39 -37.75
N GLY A 389 -16.74 9.50 -36.96
CA GLY A 389 -16.98 10.65 -36.08
C GLY A 389 -15.90 10.81 -35.01
N ARG A 390 -15.48 9.71 -34.39
CA ARG A 390 -14.44 9.73 -33.35
C ARG A 390 -13.05 10.05 -33.90
N ARG A 391 -12.74 9.66 -35.14
CA ARG A 391 -11.50 10.07 -35.82
C ARG A 391 -11.40 11.58 -35.94
N ALA A 392 -12.46 12.20 -36.45
CA ALA A 392 -12.54 13.64 -36.61
C ALA A 392 -12.38 14.38 -35.26
N ALA A 393 -13.00 13.85 -34.20
CA ALA A 393 -12.85 14.40 -32.85
C ALA A 393 -11.42 14.28 -32.31
N LEU A 394 -10.77 13.13 -32.51
CA LEU A 394 -9.38 12.91 -32.09
C LEU A 394 -8.44 13.87 -32.82
N ASP A 395 -8.55 13.98 -34.15
CA ASP A 395 -7.71 14.89 -34.94
C ASP A 395 -7.91 16.37 -34.54
N ALA A 396 -9.14 16.79 -34.26
CA ALA A 396 -9.43 18.13 -33.74
C ALA A 396 -8.81 18.37 -32.35
N ALA A 397 -8.88 17.38 -31.45
CA ALA A 397 -8.32 17.49 -30.11
C ALA A 397 -6.78 17.56 -30.15
N LEU A 398 -6.16 16.79 -31.05
CA LEU A 398 -4.71 16.81 -31.30
C LEU A 398 -4.23 18.15 -31.86
N ALA A 399 -5.02 18.79 -32.71
CA ALA A 399 -4.73 20.12 -33.22
C ALA A 399 -4.80 21.21 -32.14
N ALA A 400 -5.69 21.05 -31.14
CA ALA A 400 -5.89 22.06 -30.09
C ALA A 400 -4.82 22.04 -28.99
N LYS A 401 -4.34 20.86 -28.58
CA LYS A 401 -3.32 20.71 -27.53
C LYS A 401 -2.32 19.61 -27.89
N PRO A 402 -1.22 19.95 -28.57
CA PRO A 402 -0.28 18.96 -29.08
C PRO A 402 0.52 18.23 -27.99
N ASP A 403 0.50 18.65 -26.73
CA ASP A 403 1.33 18.04 -25.68
C ASP A 403 0.54 17.35 -24.55
N ALA A 404 -0.80 17.47 -24.54
CA ALA A 404 -1.62 16.91 -23.47
C ALA A 404 -2.26 15.58 -23.89
N LEU A 405 -2.10 14.54 -23.07
CA LEU A 405 -3.00 13.38 -23.10
C LEU A 405 -4.40 13.87 -22.70
N ASN A 406 -5.37 13.68 -23.58
CA ASN A 406 -6.77 13.95 -23.30
C ASN A 406 -7.54 12.62 -23.21
N ASP A 407 -8.74 12.69 -22.62
CA ASP A 407 -9.60 11.52 -22.42
C ASP A 407 -9.91 10.81 -23.74
N ALA A 408 -10.04 11.55 -24.85
CA ALA A 408 -10.25 11.00 -26.17
C ALA A 408 -9.09 10.13 -26.66
N THR A 409 -7.85 10.51 -26.34
CA THR A 409 -6.66 9.70 -26.67
C THR A 409 -6.61 8.45 -25.80
N LEU A 410 -6.83 8.61 -24.49
CA LEU A 410 -6.79 7.49 -23.54
C LEU A 410 -7.85 6.44 -23.85
N ALA A 411 -9.06 6.86 -24.24
CA ALA A 411 -10.16 5.97 -24.60
C ALA A 411 -9.85 5.02 -25.76
N TRP A 412 -8.89 5.37 -26.62
CA TRP A 412 -8.53 4.62 -27.83
C TRP A 412 -7.20 3.86 -27.73
N ASN A 413 -6.57 3.86 -26.58
CA ASN A 413 -5.41 3.04 -26.28
C ASN A 413 -5.82 1.73 -25.59
N ALA A 414 -4.90 0.75 -25.55
CA ALA A 414 -5.15 -0.43 -24.75
C ALA A 414 -5.27 -0.04 -23.26
N PRO A 415 -6.11 -0.72 -22.45
CA PRO A 415 -6.22 -0.43 -21.02
C PRO A 415 -4.87 -0.40 -20.31
N ARG A 416 -3.95 -1.31 -20.68
CA ARG A 416 -2.58 -1.35 -20.15
C ARG A 416 -1.77 -0.09 -20.43
N ASP A 417 -1.97 0.57 -21.56
CA ASP A 417 -1.27 1.82 -21.88
C ASP A 417 -1.85 2.99 -21.07
N GLY A 418 -3.17 3.00 -20.87
CA GLY A 418 -3.83 3.92 -19.95
C GLY A 418 -3.36 3.73 -18.50
N GLU A 419 -3.34 2.49 -18.02
CA GLU A 419 -2.79 2.11 -16.71
C GLU A 419 -1.31 2.49 -16.59
N ARG A 420 -0.51 2.29 -17.65
CA ARG A 420 0.90 2.70 -17.67
C ARG A 420 1.03 4.21 -17.59
N ALA A 421 0.22 4.96 -18.32
CA ALA A 421 0.21 6.43 -18.25
C ALA A 421 -0.19 6.92 -16.86
N GLN A 422 -1.26 6.36 -16.29
CA GLN A 422 -1.71 6.65 -14.92
C GLN A 422 -0.65 6.26 -13.88
N ALA A 423 0.01 5.12 -14.05
CA ALA A 423 1.08 4.69 -13.16
C ALA A 423 2.29 5.62 -13.22
N VAL A 424 2.69 6.06 -14.42
CA VAL A 424 3.76 7.06 -14.60
C VAL A 424 3.34 8.41 -13.99
N ASP A 425 2.10 8.84 -14.17
CA ASP A 425 1.59 10.09 -13.57
C ASP A 425 1.52 10.02 -12.04
N ALA A 426 1.02 8.90 -11.50
CA ALA A 426 1.00 8.64 -10.06
C ALA A 426 2.41 8.53 -9.47
N GLU A 427 3.34 7.89 -10.18
CA GLU A 427 4.75 7.84 -9.79
C GLU A 427 5.36 9.24 -9.83
N LEU A 428 5.10 10.03 -10.86
CA LEU A 428 5.56 11.42 -10.98
C LEU A 428 5.03 12.29 -9.85
N ALA A 429 3.74 12.18 -9.51
CA ALA A 429 3.12 12.87 -8.40
C ALA A 429 3.74 12.45 -7.06
N THR A 430 3.97 11.14 -6.88
CA THR A 430 4.63 10.58 -5.68
C THR A 430 6.05 11.09 -5.55
N GLN A 431 6.83 11.10 -6.63
CA GLN A 431 8.19 11.60 -6.64
C GLN A 431 8.27 13.10 -6.43
N THR A 432 7.35 13.87 -7.01
CA THR A 432 7.23 15.31 -6.80
C THR A 432 6.93 15.61 -5.32
N LYS A 433 5.99 14.87 -4.72
CA LYS A 433 5.69 14.96 -3.30
C LYS A 433 6.88 14.56 -2.43
N ALA A 434 7.53 13.43 -2.72
CA ALA A 434 8.70 12.96 -2.00
C ALA A 434 9.87 13.95 -2.09
N LEU A 435 10.08 14.57 -3.25
CA LEU A 435 11.08 15.63 -3.43
C LEU A 435 10.73 16.85 -2.59
N ALA A 436 9.47 17.28 -2.56
CA ALA A 436 9.02 18.40 -1.75
C ALA A 436 9.18 18.14 -0.24
N GLU A 437 8.79 16.95 0.22
CA GLU A 437 8.93 16.50 1.62
C GLU A 437 10.41 16.38 2.01
N ALA A 438 11.24 15.76 1.16
CA ALA A 438 12.66 15.63 1.42
C ALA A 438 13.36 17.00 1.40
N ALA A 439 12.94 17.93 0.55
CA ALA A 439 13.42 19.31 0.55
C ALA A 439 12.95 20.10 1.78
N GLU A 440 11.72 19.89 2.26
CA GLU A 440 11.23 20.46 3.52
C GLU A 440 11.99 19.89 4.73
N MET A 441 12.23 18.59 4.75
CA MET A 441 13.00 17.92 5.79
C MET A 441 14.45 18.40 5.79
N ALA A 442 15.09 18.50 4.62
CA ALA A 442 16.44 19.07 4.50
C ALA A 442 16.47 20.51 5.03
N ARG A 443 15.44 21.32 4.74
CA ARG A 443 15.28 22.66 5.31
C ARG A 443 15.09 22.63 6.83
N ALA A 444 14.31 21.70 7.37
CA ALA A 444 14.08 21.57 8.81
C ALA A 444 15.35 21.11 9.55
N LEU A 445 16.07 20.14 9.00
CA LEU A 445 17.35 19.66 9.53
C LEU A 445 18.43 20.75 9.43
N ALA A 446 18.49 21.48 8.32
CA ALA A 446 19.39 22.63 8.18
C ALA A 446 19.03 23.75 9.16
N ALA A 447 17.74 24.00 9.40
CA ALA A 447 17.30 24.94 10.44
C ALA A 447 17.76 24.46 11.83
N LEU A 448 17.63 23.17 12.14
CA LEU A 448 18.07 22.57 13.40
C LEU A 448 19.59 22.58 13.59
N SER A 449 20.38 22.54 12.52
CA SER A 449 21.84 22.61 12.60
C SER A 449 22.35 24.02 12.95
N THR A 450 21.53 25.07 12.75
CA THR A 450 21.89 26.42 13.19
C THR A 450 21.86 26.57 14.73
N ASP A 451 22.78 27.38 15.26
CA ASP A 451 23.14 27.49 16.70
C ASP A 451 21.97 27.71 17.67
N ALA A 452 20.85 28.27 17.19
CA ALA A 452 19.71 28.69 18.00
C ALA A 452 18.55 27.69 18.03
N ALA A 453 18.58 26.61 17.24
CA ALA A 453 17.39 25.80 16.96
C ALA A 453 17.26 24.52 17.79
N LEU A 454 18.34 23.99 18.38
CA LEU A 454 18.24 22.84 19.29
C LEU A 454 17.59 23.26 20.61
N PRO A 455 16.37 22.80 20.94
CA PRO A 455 15.63 23.33 22.10
C PRO A 455 16.40 23.17 23.41
N ALA A 456 17.09 22.04 23.60
CA ALA A 456 17.90 21.79 24.80
C ALA A 456 19.09 22.74 24.95
N VAL A 457 19.77 23.07 23.83
CA VAL A 457 20.90 24.02 23.84
C VAL A 457 20.41 25.43 24.07
N ARG A 458 19.33 25.82 23.41
CA ARG A 458 18.69 27.14 23.56
C ARG A 458 18.23 27.37 25.00
N ASP A 459 17.47 26.43 25.56
CA ASP A 459 16.96 26.51 26.92
C ASP A 459 18.12 26.50 27.93
N GLY A 460 19.15 25.68 27.70
CA GLY A 460 20.37 25.64 28.52
C GLY A 460 21.15 26.96 28.50
N ARG A 461 21.30 27.60 27.33
CA ARG A 461 21.96 28.90 27.19
C ARG A 461 21.15 30.03 27.82
N ALA A 462 19.83 30.07 27.59
CA ALA A 462 18.95 31.06 28.23
C ALA A 462 19.06 30.99 29.76
N LEU A 463 19.11 29.77 30.32
CA LEU A 463 19.33 29.57 31.74
C LEU A 463 20.75 29.97 32.18
N THR A 464 21.77 29.69 31.38
CA THR A 464 23.15 30.10 31.66
C THR A 464 23.27 31.63 31.74
N ILE A 465 22.63 32.35 30.82
CA ILE A 465 22.56 33.83 30.82
C ILE A 465 21.84 34.33 32.07
N ALA A 466 20.65 33.79 32.37
CA ALA A 466 19.88 34.19 33.55
C ALA A 466 20.67 33.98 34.87
N LEU A 467 21.38 32.85 34.99
CA LEU A 467 22.23 32.56 36.14
C LEU A 467 23.46 33.47 36.21
N ALA A 468 24.06 33.82 35.07
CA ALA A 468 25.17 34.78 35.02
C ALA A 468 24.72 36.17 35.48
N GLU A 469 23.56 36.64 35.03
CA GLU A 469 22.97 37.91 35.48
C GLU A 469 22.62 37.91 36.97
N GLN A 470 22.14 36.79 37.51
CA GLN A 470 21.94 36.64 38.95
C GLN A 470 23.26 36.72 39.72
N LEU A 471 24.33 36.08 39.23
CA LEU A 471 25.65 36.17 39.86
C LEU A 471 26.23 37.59 39.83
N VAL A 472 26.01 38.35 38.75
CA VAL A 472 26.42 39.76 38.67
C VAL A 472 25.66 40.62 39.68
N ARG A 473 24.34 40.43 39.80
CA ARG A 473 23.53 41.11 40.83
C ARG A 473 23.98 40.73 42.24
N PHE A 474 24.28 39.46 42.45
CA PHE A 474 24.82 38.96 43.71
C PHE A 474 26.14 39.64 44.07
N ASP A 475 27.07 39.83 43.12
CA ASP A 475 28.34 40.53 43.37
C ASP A 475 28.15 41.98 43.79
N ALA A 476 27.20 42.68 43.16
CA ALA A 476 26.88 44.06 43.53
C ALA A 476 26.39 44.13 44.98
N ARG A 477 25.45 43.25 45.36
CA ARG A 477 24.94 43.14 46.74
C ARG A 477 26.03 42.73 47.73
N LEU A 478 26.93 41.84 47.32
CA LEU A 478 28.06 41.43 48.15
C LEU A 478 29.04 42.58 48.39
N SER A 479 29.27 43.42 47.38
CA SER A 479 30.12 44.62 47.49
C SER A 479 29.48 45.67 48.41
N GLU A 480 28.16 45.84 48.36
CA GLU A 480 27.42 46.69 49.31
C GLU A 480 27.53 46.18 50.75
N ALA A 481 27.40 44.86 50.95
CA ALA A 481 27.57 44.22 52.26
C ALA A 481 28.99 44.40 52.81
N GLU A 482 30.01 44.27 51.95
CA GLU A 482 31.41 44.53 52.31
C GLU A 482 31.62 45.97 52.77
N ALA A 483 31.09 46.95 52.02
CA ALA A 483 31.16 48.36 52.37
C ALA A 483 30.38 48.69 53.65
N ALA A 484 29.30 47.98 53.95
CA ALA A 484 28.58 48.11 55.21
C ALA A 484 29.38 47.51 56.38
N ALA A 485 29.94 46.32 56.22
CA ALA A 485 30.75 45.65 57.23
C ALA A 485 31.99 46.46 57.62
N HIS A 486 32.63 47.13 56.66
CA HIS A 486 33.76 48.03 56.94
C HIS A 486 33.32 49.26 57.73
N ARG A 487 32.19 49.89 57.36
CA ARG A 487 31.64 51.04 58.10
C ARG A 487 31.28 50.68 59.54
N GLU A 488 30.72 49.49 59.76
CA GLU A 488 30.30 49.04 61.08
C GLU A 488 31.49 48.61 61.96
N SER A 489 32.55 48.09 61.35
CA SER A 489 33.84 47.87 62.01
C SER A 489 34.48 49.18 62.52
N ASP A 490 34.22 50.30 61.84
CA ASP A 490 34.74 51.62 62.22
C ASP A 490 33.89 52.32 63.30
N THR A 491 32.62 51.91 63.50
CA THR A 491 31.65 52.57 64.40
C THR A 491 31.26 51.75 65.63
N ALA A 492 32.19 50.96 66.18
CA ALA A 492 31.95 49.86 67.12
C ALA A 492 31.29 50.16 68.50
N ASP A 493 30.65 51.33 68.72
CA ASP A 493 30.18 51.75 70.05
C ASP A 493 28.66 51.69 70.31
N GLU A 494 27.79 51.31 69.35
CA GLU A 494 26.35 51.13 69.67
C GLU A 494 25.68 49.92 68.97
N PRO A 495 25.13 48.95 69.73
CA PRO A 495 24.39 47.83 69.16
C PRO A 495 22.99 48.26 68.72
N HIS A 496 22.78 48.45 67.42
CA HIS A 496 21.44 48.62 66.84
C HIS A 496 20.81 47.24 66.52
N GLY A 497 19.55 47.03 66.92
CA GLY A 497 18.84 45.75 66.90
C GLY A 497 18.47 45.15 65.53
N GLY A 498 19.24 45.40 64.47
CA GLY A 498 19.20 44.61 63.24
C GLY A 498 20.03 43.34 63.41
N GLY A 499 19.67 42.24 62.71
CA GLY A 499 20.52 41.05 62.70
C GLY A 499 21.96 41.41 62.29
N PRO A 500 22.99 40.70 62.80
CA PRO A 500 24.37 41.11 62.60
C PRO A 500 24.68 41.22 61.10
N PRO A 501 25.34 42.29 60.65
CA PRO A 501 25.84 42.40 59.28
C PRO A 501 26.72 41.18 58.95
N ALA A 502 26.88 40.88 57.66
CA ALA A 502 27.84 39.87 57.25
C ALA A 502 29.25 40.30 57.72
N SER A 503 29.94 39.44 58.47
CA SER A 503 31.33 39.71 58.84
C SER A 503 32.22 39.76 57.59
N VAL A 504 33.37 40.44 57.65
CA VAL A 504 34.35 40.45 56.54
C VAL A 504 34.70 39.02 56.10
N HIS A 505 34.84 38.10 57.06
CA HIS A 505 35.08 36.69 56.78
C HIS A 505 33.93 36.01 56.04
N ASP A 506 32.67 36.34 56.37
CA ASP A 506 31.50 35.83 55.66
C ASP A 506 31.46 36.34 54.21
N VAL A 507 31.81 37.61 53.99
CA VAL A 507 31.92 38.19 52.65
C VAL A 507 32.97 37.46 51.81
N GLU A 508 34.13 37.14 52.37
CA GLU A 508 35.18 36.36 51.69
C GLU A 508 34.71 34.95 51.33
N LEU A 509 34.03 34.25 52.25
CA LEU A 509 33.47 32.91 51.99
C LEU A 509 32.40 32.93 50.89
N LEU A 510 31.53 33.95 50.88
CA LEU A 510 30.51 34.14 49.85
C LEU A 510 31.15 34.47 48.50
N ARG A 511 32.19 35.30 48.47
CA ARG A 511 32.98 35.62 47.25
C ARG A 511 33.65 34.37 46.68
N ALA A 512 34.25 33.53 47.52
CA ALA A 512 34.83 32.25 47.12
C ALA A 512 33.76 31.29 46.56
N SER A 513 32.56 31.29 47.14
CA SER A 513 31.43 30.46 46.68
C SER A 513 30.86 30.93 45.35
N ALA A 514 30.66 32.23 45.15
CA ALA A 514 30.28 32.82 43.87
C ALA A 514 31.31 32.50 42.77
N THR A 515 32.62 32.57 43.10
CA THR A 515 33.71 32.21 42.18
C THR A 515 33.64 30.73 41.77
N ARG A 516 33.40 29.82 42.73
CA ARG A 516 33.18 28.38 42.43
C ARG A 516 31.98 28.18 41.52
N MET A 517 30.88 28.91 41.72
CA MET A 517 29.70 28.82 40.85
C MET A 517 29.95 29.35 39.44
N ARG A 518 30.68 30.46 39.25
CA ARG A 518 31.12 30.89 37.91
C ARG A 518 31.94 29.79 37.22
N GLY A 519 32.84 29.15 37.95
CA GLY A 519 33.61 28.01 37.43
C GLY A 519 32.73 26.82 37.03
N ARG A 520 31.67 26.53 37.78
CA ARG A 520 30.67 25.49 37.44
C ARG A 520 29.83 25.89 36.22
N LEU A 521 29.36 27.14 36.17
CA LEU A 521 28.59 27.69 35.06
C LEU A 521 29.39 27.64 33.75
N GLY A 522 30.67 28.04 33.78
CA GLY A 522 31.56 27.95 32.61
C GLY A 522 31.87 26.50 32.18
N ARG A 523 31.91 25.52 33.11
CA ARG A 523 32.01 24.10 32.74
C ARG A 523 30.73 23.59 32.06
N PHE A 524 29.58 24.02 32.55
CA PHE A 524 28.28 23.68 31.98
C PHE A 524 28.10 24.28 30.58
N GLU A 525 28.50 25.54 30.37
CA GLU A 525 28.54 26.17 29.05
C GLU A 525 29.44 25.39 28.07
N LYS A 526 30.66 25.01 28.49
CA LYS A 526 31.55 24.14 27.70
C LYS A 526 30.94 22.77 27.40
N GLN A 527 30.06 22.24 28.27
CA GLN A 527 29.35 20.98 28.02
C GLN A 527 28.25 21.18 26.98
N LEU A 528 27.47 22.27 27.06
CA LEU A 528 26.49 22.67 26.05
C LEU A 528 27.14 22.85 24.67
N ASP A 529 28.31 23.48 24.60
CA ASP A 529 29.01 23.68 23.33
C ASP A 529 29.56 22.37 22.73
N ARG A 530 30.01 21.43 23.57
CA ARG A 530 30.42 20.09 23.10
C ARG A 530 29.23 19.31 22.58
N TYR A 531 28.12 19.33 23.30
CA TYR A 531 26.88 18.67 22.88
C TYR A 531 26.36 19.28 21.57
N SER A 532 26.28 20.61 21.49
CA SER A 532 25.82 21.32 20.29
C SER A 532 26.68 20.99 19.07
N ARG A 533 28.02 21.00 19.21
CA ARG A 533 28.93 20.59 18.13
C ARG A 533 28.75 19.14 17.71
N SER A 534 28.63 18.21 18.66
CA SER A 534 28.41 16.79 18.35
C SER A 534 27.08 16.57 17.62
N MET A 535 26.01 17.24 18.02
CA MET A 535 24.72 17.13 17.35
C MET A 535 24.75 17.74 15.95
N ARG A 536 25.38 18.90 15.76
CA ARG A 536 25.59 19.48 14.42
C ARG A 536 26.35 18.55 13.52
N GLN A 537 27.48 18.03 13.98
CA GLN A 537 28.29 17.12 13.17
C GLN A 537 27.48 15.90 12.70
N ARG A 538 26.56 15.37 13.54
CA ARG A 538 25.66 14.27 13.15
C ARG A 538 24.58 14.74 12.17
N LEU A 539 23.93 15.88 12.43
CA LEU A 539 22.91 16.44 11.55
C LEU A 539 23.49 16.79 10.17
N ASP A 540 24.68 17.40 10.14
CA ASP A 540 25.42 17.73 8.92
C ASP A 540 25.86 16.46 8.20
N ALA A 541 26.27 15.41 8.91
CA ALA A 541 26.57 14.11 8.31
C ALA A 541 25.33 13.46 7.68
N VAL A 542 24.16 13.53 8.34
CA VAL A 542 22.89 13.05 7.78
C VAL A 542 22.50 13.90 6.56
N LEU A 543 22.56 15.22 6.64
CA LEU A 543 22.27 16.13 5.53
C LEU A 543 23.19 15.87 4.33
N ALA A 544 24.50 15.72 4.56
CA ALA A 544 25.48 15.43 3.52
C ALA A 544 25.26 14.04 2.89
N ALA A 545 24.80 13.05 3.67
CA ALA A 545 24.47 11.73 3.15
C ALA A 545 23.19 11.75 2.28
N GLU A 546 22.23 12.62 2.60
CA GLU A 546 20.94 12.72 1.89
C GLU A 546 20.99 13.67 0.67
N GLN A 547 21.87 14.67 0.63
CA GLN A 547 22.00 15.59 -0.51
C GLN A 547 22.20 14.89 -1.86
N PRO A 548 23.08 13.88 -1.99
CA PRO A 548 23.19 13.11 -3.22
C PRO A 548 21.91 12.35 -3.56
N ALA A 549 21.13 11.92 -2.56
CA ALA A 549 19.84 11.25 -2.79
C ALA A 549 18.80 12.24 -3.35
N LEU A 550 18.72 13.45 -2.79
CA LEU A 550 17.90 14.55 -3.31
C LEU A 550 18.26 14.90 -4.76
N ALA A 551 19.53 15.10 -5.07
CA ALA A 551 19.98 15.41 -6.43
C ALA A 551 19.65 14.28 -7.41
N ARG A 552 19.76 13.01 -6.98
CA ARG A 552 19.35 11.86 -7.80
C ARG A 552 17.84 11.84 -8.04
N LEU A 553 17.03 12.20 -7.04
CA LEU A 553 15.57 12.32 -7.19
C LEU A 553 15.19 13.42 -8.18
N GLU A 554 15.84 14.59 -8.13
CA GLU A 554 15.60 15.68 -9.10
C GLU A 554 15.91 15.26 -10.53
N VAL A 555 17.08 14.63 -10.75
CA VAL A 555 17.47 14.12 -12.07
C VAL A 555 16.51 13.03 -12.55
N ARG A 556 16.09 12.14 -11.64
CA ARG A 556 15.10 11.10 -11.95
C ARG A 556 13.76 11.69 -12.33
N LEU A 557 13.25 12.66 -11.57
CA LEU A 557 11.98 13.34 -11.83
C LEU A 557 12.00 14.00 -13.22
N ALA A 558 13.08 14.72 -13.55
CA ALA A 558 13.23 15.32 -14.87
C ALA A 558 13.26 14.28 -16.01
N ALA A 559 13.94 13.15 -15.80
CA ALA A 559 13.98 12.05 -16.76
C ALA A 559 12.60 11.39 -16.96
N GLU A 560 11.82 11.24 -15.89
CA GLU A 560 10.46 10.70 -15.92
C GLU A 560 9.46 11.65 -16.58
N GLN A 561 9.56 12.96 -16.34
CA GLN A 561 8.78 13.97 -17.06
C GLN A 561 9.04 13.89 -18.57
N ALA A 562 10.31 13.78 -18.98
CA ALA A 562 10.67 13.60 -20.38
C ALA A 562 10.17 12.26 -20.95
N ALA A 563 10.16 11.18 -20.15
CA ALA A 563 9.61 9.88 -20.55
C ALA A 563 8.08 9.93 -20.71
N MET A 564 7.36 10.63 -19.83
CA MET A 564 5.92 10.86 -19.95
C MET A 564 5.59 11.62 -21.24
N GLY A 565 6.36 12.65 -21.59
CA GLY A 565 6.18 13.37 -22.85
C GLY A 565 6.33 12.47 -24.09
N ARG A 566 7.30 11.53 -24.07
CA ARG A 566 7.45 10.53 -25.14
C ARG A 566 6.31 9.53 -25.18
N LEU A 567 5.91 8.99 -24.03
CA LEU A 567 4.78 8.05 -23.91
C LEU A 567 3.48 8.71 -24.42
N ALA A 568 3.24 9.98 -24.09
CA ALA A 568 2.11 10.74 -24.61
C ALA A 568 2.14 10.89 -26.14
N GLY A 569 3.33 11.02 -26.73
CA GLY A 569 3.50 10.97 -28.19
C GLY A 569 3.14 9.60 -28.77
N GLU A 570 3.69 8.53 -28.20
CA GLU A 570 3.45 7.14 -28.63
C GLU A 570 1.96 6.77 -28.55
N MET A 571 1.30 7.03 -27.42
CA MET A 571 -0.12 6.73 -27.20
C MET A 571 -1.06 7.44 -28.17
N ARG A 572 -0.69 8.63 -28.67
CA ARG A 572 -1.48 9.33 -29.68
C ARG A 572 -1.43 8.64 -31.04
N ASN A 573 -0.24 8.17 -31.42
CA ASN A 573 -0.08 7.41 -32.65
C ASN A 573 -0.81 6.07 -32.56
N THR A 574 -0.66 5.35 -31.44
CA THR A 574 -1.36 4.10 -31.18
C THR A 574 -2.88 4.28 -31.18
N ALA A 575 -3.42 5.35 -30.57
CA ALA A 575 -4.85 5.65 -30.62
C ALA A 575 -5.37 5.84 -32.05
N ARG A 576 -4.62 6.56 -32.88
CA ARG A 576 -4.97 6.75 -34.30
C ARG A 576 -4.94 5.42 -35.06
N GLU A 577 -3.88 4.63 -34.91
CA GLU A 577 -3.74 3.32 -35.56
C GLU A 577 -4.84 2.34 -35.13
N ASN A 578 -5.19 2.30 -33.84
CA ASN A 578 -6.26 1.45 -33.32
C ASN A 578 -7.61 1.84 -33.90
N LEU A 579 -7.89 3.14 -34.03
CA LEU A 579 -9.13 3.63 -34.61
C LEU A 579 -9.21 3.29 -36.11
N GLU A 580 -8.10 3.47 -36.84
CA GLU A 580 -8.00 3.08 -38.25
C GLU A 580 -8.18 1.56 -38.44
N THR A 581 -7.61 0.75 -37.55
CA THR A 581 -7.75 -0.70 -37.57
C THR A 581 -9.20 -1.12 -37.29
N ALA A 582 -9.85 -0.54 -36.26
CA ALA A 582 -11.24 -0.84 -35.94
C ALA A 582 -12.20 -0.46 -37.08
N ALA A 583 -11.94 0.68 -37.75
CA ALA A 583 -12.67 1.08 -38.95
C ALA A 583 -12.48 0.08 -40.11
N ALA A 584 -11.25 -0.37 -40.34
CA ALA A 584 -10.99 -1.39 -41.35
C ALA A 584 -11.69 -2.73 -41.04
N GLU A 585 -11.70 -3.16 -39.78
CA GLU A 585 -12.40 -4.37 -39.32
C GLU A 585 -13.92 -4.26 -39.51
N ALA A 586 -14.52 -3.11 -39.21
CA ALA A 586 -15.95 -2.88 -39.43
C ALA A 586 -16.31 -3.04 -40.92
N VAL A 587 -15.51 -2.47 -41.82
CA VAL A 587 -15.69 -2.59 -43.27
C VAL A 587 -15.48 -4.04 -43.74
N LEU A 588 -14.45 -4.73 -43.25
CA LEU A 588 -14.20 -6.14 -43.56
C LEU A 588 -15.34 -7.05 -43.08
N GLY A 589 -15.91 -6.78 -41.91
CA GLY A 589 -17.05 -7.52 -41.36
C GLY A 589 -18.28 -7.49 -42.29
N GLN A 590 -18.53 -6.36 -42.98
CA GLN A 590 -19.59 -6.28 -43.99
C GLN A 590 -19.31 -7.22 -45.19
N VAL A 591 -18.05 -7.35 -45.60
CA VAL A 591 -17.62 -8.27 -46.66
C VAL A 591 -17.76 -9.73 -46.21
N GLU A 592 -17.37 -10.04 -44.96
CA GLU A 592 -17.53 -11.37 -44.38
C GLU A 592 -19.00 -11.80 -44.32
N ILE A 593 -19.92 -10.92 -43.94
CA ILE A 593 -21.36 -11.23 -43.96
C ILE A 593 -21.83 -11.60 -45.37
N ALA A 594 -21.39 -10.87 -46.39
CA ALA A 594 -21.75 -11.20 -47.78
C ALA A 594 -21.22 -12.59 -48.18
N TRP A 595 -20.01 -12.95 -47.71
CA TRP A 595 -19.45 -14.28 -47.88
C TRP A 595 -20.26 -15.37 -47.15
N TRP A 596 -20.58 -15.17 -45.87
CA TRP A 596 -21.38 -16.13 -45.09
C TRP A 596 -22.77 -16.35 -45.67
N ARG A 597 -23.46 -15.28 -46.10
CA ARG A 597 -24.74 -15.38 -46.81
C ARG A 597 -24.61 -16.25 -48.06
N LYS A 598 -23.55 -16.06 -48.85
CA LYS A 598 -23.29 -16.86 -50.05
C LYS A 598 -23.03 -18.33 -49.72
N GLU A 599 -22.27 -18.62 -48.66
CA GLU A 599 -21.99 -20.00 -48.24
C GLU A 599 -23.25 -20.71 -47.72
N GLU A 600 -24.09 -20.00 -46.96
CA GLU A 600 -25.38 -20.52 -46.49
C GLU A 600 -26.33 -20.83 -47.65
N VAL A 601 -26.47 -19.90 -48.60
CA VAL A 601 -27.25 -20.16 -49.83
C VAL A 601 -26.68 -21.37 -50.59
N SER A 602 -25.35 -21.50 -50.66
CA SER A 602 -24.70 -22.66 -51.31
C SER A 602 -24.97 -23.97 -50.56
N ARG A 603 -25.02 -23.94 -49.23
CA ARG A 603 -25.38 -25.08 -48.38
C ARG A 603 -26.84 -25.48 -48.58
N GLN A 604 -27.76 -24.51 -48.62
CA GLN A 604 -29.18 -24.76 -48.88
C GLN A 604 -29.41 -25.36 -50.27
N ILE A 605 -28.71 -24.86 -51.30
CA ILE A 605 -28.75 -25.44 -52.65
C ILE A 605 -28.26 -26.89 -52.64
N ARG A 606 -27.14 -27.19 -51.97
CA ARG A 606 -26.62 -28.57 -51.85
C ARG A 606 -27.59 -29.49 -51.11
N ALA A 607 -28.16 -29.03 -50.00
CA ALA A 607 -29.14 -29.79 -49.22
C ALA A 607 -30.43 -30.06 -50.02
N ALA A 608 -30.93 -29.05 -50.74
CA ALA A 608 -32.08 -29.20 -51.62
C ALA A 608 -31.82 -30.17 -52.78
N ALA A 609 -30.62 -30.13 -53.37
CA ALA A 609 -30.20 -31.09 -54.38
C ALA A 609 -30.14 -32.53 -53.82
N GLN A 610 -29.52 -32.73 -52.65
CA GLN A 610 -29.48 -34.03 -51.97
C GLN A 610 -30.87 -34.55 -51.62
N ALA A 611 -31.77 -33.70 -51.11
CA ALA A 611 -33.15 -34.06 -50.81
C ALA A 611 -33.93 -34.46 -52.07
N ARG A 612 -33.71 -33.74 -53.18
CA ARG A 612 -34.29 -34.08 -54.48
C ARG A 612 -33.78 -35.43 -54.99
N ASP A 613 -32.48 -35.67 -54.90
CA ASP A 613 -31.87 -36.91 -55.37
C ASP A 613 -32.32 -38.11 -54.50
N ALA A 614 -32.45 -37.92 -53.19
CA ALA A 614 -33.03 -38.91 -52.27
C ALA A 614 -34.51 -39.20 -52.59
N ALA A 615 -35.30 -38.18 -52.91
CA ALA A 615 -36.70 -38.34 -53.34
C ALA A 615 -36.81 -39.05 -54.70
N GLN A 616 -35.87 -38.83 -55.62
CA GLN A 616 -35.82 -39.57 -56.88
C GLN A 616 -35.42 -41.03 -56.67
N GLN A 617 -34.49 -41.31 -55.75
CA GLN A 617 -34.11 -42.67 -55.39
C GLN A 617 -35.27 -43.43 -54.75
N THR A 618 -36.07 -42.82 -53.87
CA THR A 618 -37.26 -43.48 -53.31
C THR A 618 -38.35 -43.72 -54.34
N LEU A 619 -38.54 -42.80 -55.31
CA LEU A 619 -39.45 -43.02 -56.44
C LEU A 619 -38.95 -44.11 -57.42
N SER A 620 -37.63 -44.29 -57.52
CA SER A 620 -37.00 -45.26 -58.42
C SER A 620 -36.73 -46.61 -57.74
N ALA A 621 -36.89 -46.71 -56.42
CA ALA A 621 -36.77 -47.95 -55.68
C ALA A 621 -37.91 -48.88 -56.14
N PRO A 622 -37.62 -50.03 -56.78
CA PRO A 622 -38.65 -50.94 -57.25
C PRO A 622 -39.47 -51.38 -56.05
N GLU A 623 -40.79 -51.20 -56.17
CA GLU A 623 -41.82 -51.62 -55.22
C GLU A 623 -41.54 -53.08 -54.83
N SER A 624 -40.84 -53.25 -53.70
CA SER A 624 -40.46 -54.56 -53.22
C SER A 624 -41.74 -55.16 -52.71
N ALA A 625 -42.30 -56.09 -53.51
CA ALA A 625 -43.55 -56.76 -53.23
C ALA A 625 -43.60 -57.22 -51.76
N PRO A 626 -44.75 -57.10 -51.08
CA PRO A 626 -44.87 -57.48 -49.68
C PRO A 626 -44.44 -58.94 -49.51
N THR A 627 -43.28 -59.14 -48.91
CA THR A 627 -42.84 -60.46 -48.49
C THR A 627 -43.86 -60.97 -47.46
N PRO A 628 -44.45 -62.15 -47.66
CA PRO A 628 -45.49 -62.70 -46.78
C PRO A 628 -44.97 -62.84 -45.34
N ALA A 629 -45.88 -62.64 -44.38
CA ALA A 629 -45.62 -62.69 -42.95
C ALA A 629 -44.83 -63.95 -42.56
N PRO A 630 -43.71 -63.81 -41.81
CA PRO A 630 -42.98 -64.95 -41.31
C PRO A 630 -43.79 -65.68 -40.23
N ILE A 631 -43.99 -66.97 -40.46
CA ILE A 631 -44.47 -67.94 -39.47
C ILE A 631 -43.47 -67.96 -38.30
N PRO A 632 -43.92 -67.95 -37.03
CA PRO A 632 -43.02 -68.11 -35.90
C PRO A 632 -42.62 -69.58 -35.84
N ASP A 633 -41.33 -69.89 -36.02
CA ASP A 633 -40.61 -70.72 -35.05
C ASP A 633 -39.15 -71.01 -35.40
N ALA A 634 -38.43 -71.28 -34.30
CA ALA A 634 -37.16 -71.97 -34.16
C ALA A 634 -35.86 -71.19 -34.42
N ALA A 635 -35.18 -70.93 -33.30
CA ALA A 635 -33.74 -70.69 -33.17
C ALA A 635 -32.92 -71.65 -34.07
N PRO A 636 -31.73 -71.24 -34.57
CA PRO A 636 -30.53 -71.53 -33.78
C PRO A 636 -29.32 -70.59 -33.98
N THR A 637 -28.48 -70.58 -32.94
CA THR A 637 -27.00 -70.51 -32.92
C THR A 637 -26.24 -69.77 -34.04
N GLY A 638 -25.62 -68.66 -33.63
CA GLY A 638 -24.17 -68.49 -33.60
C GLY A 638 -23.42 -68.31 -34.92
N GLU A 639 -22.93 -67.09 -35.17
CA GLU A 639 -21.66 -66.81 -35.85
C GLU A 639 -21.26 -65.32 -35.66
N PRO A 640 -19.99 -64.91 -35.90
CA PRO A 640 -19.18 -64.13 -34.97
C PRO A 640 -19.14 -62.62 -35.29
N PRO A 641 -18.57 -61.78 -34.39
CA PRO A 641 -18.53 -60.34 -34.58
C PRO A 641 -17.59 -59.92 -35.73
N PRO A 642 -17.93 -58.89 -36.53
CA PRO A 642 -17.02 -58.32 -37.50
C PRO A 642 -15.91 -57.53 -36.79
N ALA A 643 -14.71 -57.68 -37.35
CA ALA A 643 -13.45 -57.13 -36.85
C ALA A 643 -13.41 -55.60 -36.84
N ASP A 644 -12.96 -55.08 -35.69
CA ASP A 644 -12.11 -53.91 -35.47
C ASP A 644 -12.02 -52.87 -36.59
N GLU A 645 -12.84 -51.81 -36.46
CA GLU A 645 -12.42 -50.47 -36.90
C GLU A 645 -11.29 -49.99 -35.98
N PRO A 646 -10.16 -49.48 -36.53
CA PRO A 646 -9.07 -48.97 -35.71
C PRO A 646 -9.53 -47.73 -34.93
N PRO A 647 -9.07 -47.54 -33.68
CA PRO A 647 -9.42 -46.37 -32.89
C PRO A 647 -8.91 -45.11 -33.59
N VAL A 648 -9.80 -44.13 -33.76
CA VAL A 648 -9.46 -42.75 -34.07
C VAL A 648 -8.54 -42.26 -32.96
N ASP A 649 -7.29 -41.97 -33.33
CA ASP A 649 -6.24 -41.46 -32.45
C ASP A 649 -6.66 -40.10 -31.85
N PRO A 650 -6.90 -40.00 -30.52
CA PRO A 650 -7.23 -38.73 -29.87
C PRO A 650 -6.00 -37.84 -29.63
N THR A 651 -4.81 -38.18 -30.15
CA THR A 651 -3.56 -37.45 -29.87
C THR A 651 -3.10 -36.48 -30.95
N ASN A 652 -4.01 -35.94 -31.79
CA ASN A 652 -3.67 -34.84 -32.70
C ASN A 652 -4.11 -33.45 -32.14
N PRO A 653 -3.29 -32.77 -31.31
CA PRO A 653 -3.55 -31.40 -30.86
C PRO A 653 -3.19 -30.34 -31.94
N GLY A 654 -3.04 -30.71 -33.21
CA GLY A 654 -2.47 -29.83 -34.25
C GLY A 654 -3.39 -28.75 -34.84
N GLY A 655 -4.64 -28.61 -34.38
CA GLY A 655 -5.65 -27.81 -35.09
C GLY A 655 -5.89 -26.37 -34.61
N ILE A 656 -5.44 -25.97 -33.43
CA ILE A 656 -5.89 -24.70 -32.78
C ILE A 656 -4.80 -23.59 -32.76
N ALA A 657 -3.62 -23.83 -33.32
CA ALA A 657 -2.50 -22.89 -33.20
C ALA A 657 -2.40 -21.78 -34.27
N ARG A 658 -3.46 -21.43 -35.02
CA ARG A 658 -3.38 -20.41 -36.10
C ARG A 658 -4.29 -19.19 -36.00
N LEU A 659 -4.87 -18.93 -34.84
CA LEU A 659 -5.50 -17.64 -34.51
C LEU A 659 -5.00 -17.18 -33.14
N ARG A 660 -3.70 -16.87 -33.06
CA ARG A 660 -3.09 -16.09 -32.00
C ARG A 660 -2.39 -14.89 -32.59
#